data_AF-A0A6A6JNN7-F1
#
_entry.id   AF-A0A6A6JNN7-F1
#
_cell.length_a   1.000
_cell.length_b   1.000
_cell.length_c   1.000
_cell.angle_alpha   90.00
_cell.angle_beta   90.00
_cell.angle_gamma   90.00
#
_symmetry.space_group_name_H-M   'P 1'
#
loop_
_entity.id
_entity.type
_entity.pdbx_description
1 polymer ?
#
loop_
_entity_poly.entity_id
_entity_poly.type
_entity_poly.pdbx_seq_one_letter_code
_entity_poly.pdbx_strand_id
1 'polypeptide(L)'
;MAPLFRAVALLCFVTEALSACTTKGKRRAWHTLSNSQKLEYINAELCLMQKPAKLNLGVGKTRFDELQAVHALQAYMTHHVGAFLPFHRLLMQAHEDALRNECGYTGHQPYWQEQLDAGKFTSATIFDPVYGFGGDGSGRNNCITTGPFKNYTNRLGPGYQITDHCIDRKISNSASQGSSAANVNQCLQQTTWTGAWNCIEAQPHGGGHGGVGGQMQNGVSSPGDPLFYLHHTWLDKIWADWQAKDKAARTKEIGGTNIMPDNQVGFPARPSNIPKPTGAPGDPGTTTTLNHVLDMKGNSPNRTIADVMDIVGGILCYETKEAVSGERSKKVEQLSSVTKDVHDGNSTITSDYGVKQHNTDEWLKAVTDDKNGPLLLEDPFAREKIMRFDHERIPERVVHARGAGAFGKFTLQESAADVTSAGVLTDTSRETPVFVRFSTVLGSRGSADTVRDVRGFAVKFYTEEGNWDIVGNNIPVFFIQDAIKFPDVIHAGKPEPDCEIPQAQSAHNNFWDFQYMHPEATHMFMWTMSDRAIPRSWRMQQGFGVNTFTLTNDKGERHFCKFIWTPELGVHSLVWDEALKIAGQDPDFHRKDLWQAIDSGSYPKWKFGIQVIPEAKEHDFDFDILDATKVWPEELVPIRYIGTLELNRNPDEFFSQVEQIAFCTSHVVPGIGFSDDPLLQGRNFSYFDTQISRLGVNFEELPINRPVCPVMNHNRDGSMRHTITKGKVNYWPNRYSAVPPTKPEDGAYVDYPAKIAGIKARTQSKKFREHISQAELFYNSLSPHEKLHLTNALGFELDHCDDHVVYERMVDRLAEIDLTLAQSVAEMVGGGVPQKAKRPKHNKKAKGLSQVDYAPSTPTIATRMVAIIIADGYDPIAYNGIRAALSAAGALPFTIGVRRNKIWAAGEEKGSKTGGVQPDHHLEGMRSTLFDSVFIPGGAQSIATLRKNGRAVHWVREAFGHLKAIGATGEAVQFVREACDIPGMQFSTSAEVVESYGVVTVAEVQPHGFKEAVNMMKGAKDFLSAYGYAISQHRNYERELDGLNKMVAY
;
A
#
# COMPACT_ATOMS: atom_id res chain seq x y z
N MET A 1 -44.47 66.88 -25.37
CA MET A 1 -45.56 66.71 -24.39
C MET A 1 -44.99 65.99 -23.17
N ALA A 2 -44.89 66.68 -22.03
CA ALA A 2 -45.00 66.03 -20.71
C ALA A 2 -46.52 66.01 -20.33
N PRO A 3 -47.02 65.37 -19.24
CA PRO A 3 -46.31 64.80 -18.07
C PRO A 3 -46.95 63.57 -17.32
N LEU A 4 -46.32 63.17 -16.19
CA LEU A 4 -46.89 62.73 -14.87
C LEU A 4 -47.61 61.33 -14.77
N PHE A 5 -47.48 60.45 -13.75
CA PHE A 5 -47.22 60.58 -12.30
C PHE A 5 -46.69 59.26 -11.63
N ARG A 6 -45.99 59.45 -10.49
CA ARG A 6 -45.47 58.59 -9.36
C ARG A 6 -46.36 57.38 -8.90
N ALA A 7 -45.96 56.36 -8.10
CA ALA A 7 -44.87 56.14 -7.13
C ALA A 7 -44.77 54.65 -6.66
N VAL A 8 -43.56 54.23 -6.22
CA VAL A 8 -43.18 53.31 -5.11
C VAL A 8 -43.63 51.82 -5.14
N ALA A 9 -42.65 50.90 -5.24
CA ALA A 9 -42.34 49.89 -4.20
C ALA A 9 -41.06 49.10 -4.56
N LEU A 10 -40.02 49.27 -3.72
CA LEU A 10 -38.86 48.39 -3.62
C LEU A 10 -39.32 47.01 -3.12
N LEU A 11 -39.03 45.95 -3.87
CA LEU A 11 -38.93 44.58 -3.34
C LEU A 11 -37.80 43.88 -4.09
N CYS A 12 -36.59 43.97 -3.53
CA CYS A 12 -35.49 43.10 -3.89
C CYS A 12 -35.87 41.67 -3.49
N PHE A 13 -36.32 40.85 -4.45
CA PHE A 13 -36.18 39.42 -4.33
C PHE A 13 -34.76 39.05 -4.79
N VAL A 14 -33.82 39.06 -3.84
CA VAL A 14 -32.58 38.30 -4.01
C VAL A 14 -32.99 36.84 -3.92
N THR A 15 -33.17 36.22 -5.09
CA THR A 15 -33.12 34.77 -5.18
C THR A 15 -31.63 34.42 -5.20
N GLU A 16 -31.10 34.00 -4.05
CA GLU A 16 -29.80 33.32 -4.02
C GLU A 16 -29.96 32.01 -4.80
N ALA A 17 -29.58 32.04 -6.08
CA ALA A 17 -29.34 30.82 -6.83
C ALA A 17 -28.13 30.13 -6.19
N LEU A 18 -28.38 29.09 -5.40
CA LEU A 18 -27.34 28.20 -4.88
C LEU A 18 -26.63 27.55 -6.08
N SER A 19 -25.46 28.08 -6.44
CA SER A 19 -24.59 27.43 -7.42
C SER A 19 -24.09 26.10 -6.85
N ALA A 20 -24.09 25.03 -7.65
CA ALA A 20 -23.46 23.77 -7.27
C ALA A 20 -21.99 23.98 -6.87
N CYS A 21 -21.49 23.22 -5.88
CA CYS A 21 -20.13 23.38 -5.35
C CYS A 21 -19.08 23.27 -6.47
N THR A 22 -18.21 24.27 -6.59
CA THR A 22 -17.09 24.28 -7.55
C THR A 22 -15.87 23.51 -7.04
N THR A 23 -15.73 23.31 -5.73
CA THR A 23 -14.68 22.50 -5.11
C THR A 23 -15.19 21.94 -3.77
N LYS A 24 -15.10 20.61 -3.57
CA LYS A 24 -15.55 19.96 -2.33
C LYS A 24 -14.40 19.88 -1.32
N GLY A 25 -14.66 20.30 -0.09
CA GLY A 25 -13.80 20.06 1.07
C GLY A 25 -13.71 18.57 1.42
N LYS A 26 -12.64 18.11 2.08
CA LYS A 26 -12.48 16.68 2.40
C LYS A 26 -12.46 16.43 3.90
N ARG A 27 -13.51 15.79 4.44
CA ARG A 27 -13.53 15.31 5.84
C ARG A 27 -12.74 14.02 5.96
N ARG A 28 -11.88 13.91 6.97
CA ARG A 28 -10.92 12.81 7.14
C ARG A 28 -11.05 12.15 8.52
N ALA A 29 -10.77 10.85 8.61
CA ALA A 29 -10.76 10.13 9.87
C ALA A 29 -9.62 10.63 10.77
N TRP A 30 -9.88 10.76 12.08
CA TRP A 30 -8.92 11.26 13.08
C TRP A 30 -7.56 10.57 13.01
N HIS A 31 -7.55 9.23 12.92
CA HIS A 31 -6.31 8.44 12.88
C HIS A 31 -5.47 8.69 11.62
N THR A 32 -6.05 9.27 10.55
CA THR A 32 -5.32 9.60 9.31
C THR A 32 -4.72 11.00 9.32
N LEU A 33 -5.11 11.87 10.26
CA LEU A 33 -4.57 13.22 10.36
C LEU A 33 -3.13 13.18 10.89
N SER A 34 -2.27 14.06 10.37
CA SER A 34 -0.97 14.30 11.00
C SER A 34 -1.15 14.86 12.40
N ASN A 35 -0.13 14.72 13.25
CA ASN A 35 -0.18 15.31 14.60
C ASN A 35 -0.34 16.84 14.56
N SER A 36 0.23 17.52 13.55
CA SER A 36 0.01 18.95 13.34
C SER A 36 -1.45 19.29 13.01
N GLN A 37 -2.09 18.50 12.14
CA GLN A 37 -3.51 18.66 11.79
C GLN A 37 -4.43 18.39 12.99
N LYS A 38 -4.11 17.37 13.81
CA LYS A 38 -4.84 17.09 15.06
C LYS A 38 -4.73 18.25 16.05
N LEU A 39 -3.54 18.81 16.23
CA LEU A 39 -3.32 19.97 17.09
C LEU A 39 -4.03 21.22 16.55
N GLU A 40 -4.03 21.45 15.24
CA GLU A 40 -4.75 22.57 14.62
C GLU A 40 -6.24 22.51 14.95
N TYR A 41 -6.86 21.32 14.82
CA TYR A 41 -8.24 21.09 15.20
C TYR A 41 -8.48 21.29 16.71
N ILE A 42 -7.65 20.68 17.57
CA ILE A 42 -7.74 20.82 19.04
C ILE A 42 -7.63 22.30 19.46
N ASN A 43 -6.72 23.05 18.84
CA ASN A 43 -6.54 24.46 19.14
C ASN A 43 -7.76 25.29 18.72
N ALA A 44 -8.40 24.94 17.59
CA ALA A 44 -9.63 25.60 17.16
C ALA A 44 -10.81 25.30 18.10
N GLU A 45 -10.92 24.06 18.60
CA GLU A 45 -11.89 23.68 19.64
C GLU A 45 -11.69 24.48 20.95
N LEU A 46 -10.45 24.51 21.45
CA LEU A 46 -10.09 25.30 22.63
C LEU A 46 -10.37 26.79 22.44
N CYS A 47 -10.21 27.29 21.21
CA CYS A 47 -10.58 28.67 20.87
C CYS A 47 -12.09 28.92 20.98
N LEU A 48 -12.96 28.00 20.50
CA LEU A 48 -14.41 28.14 20.68
C LEU A 48 -14.82 28.09 22.15
N MET A 49 -14.12 27.29 22.96
CA MET A 49 -14.28 27.20 24.41
C MET A 49 -13.84 28.46 25.17
N GLN A 50 -13.15 29.40 24.52
CA GLN A 50 -12.73 30.67 25.12
C GLN A 50 -13.50 31.88 24.58
N LYS A 51 -14.09 31.78 23.39
CA LYS A 51 -14.89 32.86 22.82
C LYS A 51 -16.20 33.06 23.57
N PRO A 52 -16.65 34.30 23.79
CA PRO A 52 -17.93 34.56 24.41
C PRO A 52 -19.09 34.06 23.55
N ALA A 53 -20.16 33.61 24.21
CA ALA A 53 -21.47 33.39 23.61
C ALA A 53 -21.93 34.62 22.79
N LYS A 54 -22.52 34.41 21.61
CA LYS A 54 -23.03 35.43 20.68
C LYS A 54 -24.55 35.42 20.50
N LEU A 55 -25.17 34.27 20.73
CA LEU A 55 -26.59 34.01 20.72
C LEU A 55 -27.12 34.25 22.15
N ASN A 56 -28.05 35.19 22.31
CA ASN A 56 -28.68 35.49 23.61
C ASN A 56 -29.64 34.38 24.08
N LEU A 57 -29.17 33.12 24.14
CA LEU A 57 -29.94 31.94 24.56
C LEU A 57 -30.01 31.77 26.08
N GLY A 58 -29.29 32.59 26.84
CA GLY A 58 -29.42 32.73 28.30
C GLY A 58 -28.81 31.60 29.16
N VAL A 59 -28.12 30.63 28.55
CA VAL A 59 -27.65 29.41 29.26
C VAL A 59 -26.15 29.09 29.09
N GLY A 60 -25.48 29.57 28.04
CA GLY A 60 -24.04 29.34 27.76
C GLY A 60 -23.15 30.56 28.06
N LYS A 61 -21.89 30.32 28.46
CA LYS A 61 -20.86 31.38 28.62
C LYS A 61 -20.01 31.51 27.36
N THR A 62 -19.73 30.39 26.70
CA THR A 62 -18.80 30.31 25.57
C THR A 62 -19.50 30.02 24.26
N ARG A 63 -18.82 30.23 23.13
CA ARG A 63 -19.33 29.84 21.81
C ARG A 63 -19.55 28.33 21.71
N PHE A 64 -18.70 27.54 22.38
CA PHE A 64 -18.86 26.09 22.51
C PHE A 64 -20.13 25.71 23.29
N ASP A 65 -20.42 26.41 24.39
CA ASP A 65 -21.65 26.18 25.18
C ASP A 65 -22.92 26.45 24.34
N GLU A 66 -22.87 27.37 23.38
CA GLU A 66 -24.03 27.67 22.52
C GLU A 66 -24.36 26.56 21.55
N LEU A 67 -23.34 25.92 20.97
CA LEU A 67 -23.53 24.74 20.12
C LEU A 67 -24.23 23.63 20.90
N GLN A 68 -23.82 23.42 22.15
CA GLN A 68 -24.48 22.50 23.08
C GLN A 68 -25.90 22.96 23.46
N ALA A 69 -26.12 24.26 23.68
CA ALA A 69 -27.44 24.80 23.99
C ALA A 69 -28.45 24.63 22.84
N VAL A 70 -28.02 24.81 21.60
CA VAL A 70 -28.87 24.59 20.41
C VAL A 70 -29.31 23.13 20.36
N HIS A 71 -28.39 22.19 20.54
CA HIS A 71 -28.72 20.77 20.63
C HIS A 71 -29.71 20.47 21.76
N ALA A 72 -29.47 21.00 22.97
CA ALA A 72 -30.36 20.78 24.10
C ALA A 72 -31.79 21.31 23.84
N LEU A 73 -31.92 22.50 23.24
CA LEU A 73 -33.20 23.10 22.87
C LEU A 73 -33.95 22.32 21.78
N GLN A 74 -33.21 21.60 20.92
CA GLN A 74 -33.77 20.85 19.80
C GLN A 74 -33.92 19.35 20.08
N ALA A 75 -33.38 18.82 21.19
CA ALA A 75 -33.27 17.39 21.46
C ALA A 75 -34.56 16.58 21.23
N TYR A 76 -35.73 17.13 21.62
CA TYR A 76 -37.05 16.49 21.45
C TYR A 76 -37.57 16.43 20.01
N MET A 77 -37.04 17.28 19.13
CA MET A 77 -37.38 17.36 17.71
C MET A 77 -36.32 16.69 16.83
N THR A 78 -35.28 16.11 17.43
CA THR A 78 -34.12 15.58 16.70
C THR A 78 -33.77 14.14 17.06
N HIS A 79 -34.05 13.66 18.27
CA HIS A 79 -33.79 12.26 18.64
C HIS A 79 -35.04 11.39 18.55
N HIS A 80 -34.84 10.14 18.11
CA HIS A 80 -35.89 9.14 17.90
C HIS A 80 -36.99 9.61 16.93
N VAL A 81 -36.57 10.35 15.92
CA VAL A 81 -37.43 11.01 14.92
C VAL A 81 -36.78 10.98 13.54
N GLY A 82 -37.56 11.20 12.50
CA GLY A 82 -37.06 11.21 11.12
C GLY A 82 -36.05 12.33 10.83
N ALA A 83 -35.96 13.35 11.68
CA ALA A 83 -35.04 14.48 11.52
C ALA A 83 -33.65 14.28 12.16
N PHE A 84 -33.37 13.11 12.75
CA PHE A 84 -32.12 12.81 13.46
C PHE A 84 -30.85 13.08 12.63
N LEU A 85 -30.67 12.37 11.52
CA LEU A 85 -29.47 12.51 10.69
C LEU A 85 -29.37 13.90 10.02
N PRO A 86 -30.45 14.47 9.45
CA PRO A 86 -30.42 15.82 8.86
C PRO A 86 -30.03 16.92 9.85
N PHE A 87 -30.57 16.90 11.06
CA PHE A 87 -30.24 17.90 12.08
C PHE A 87 -28.76 17.83 12.48
N HIS A 88 -28.26 16.62 12.76
CA HIS A 88 -26.87 16.46 13.19
C HIS A 88 -25.87 16.81 12.07
N ARG A 89 -26.18 16.50 10.80
CA ARG A 89 -25.40 16.97 9.64
C ARG A 89 -25.31 18.51 9.59
N LEU A 90 -26.43 19.21 9.81
CA LEU A 90 -26.45 20.67 9.85
C LEU A 90 -25.70 21.24 11.06
N LEU A 91 -25.78 20.56 12.22
CA LEU A 91 -25.03 20.92 13.41
C LEU A 91 -23.52 20.74 13.22
N MET A 92 -23.07 19.67 12.56
CA MET A 92 -21.66 19.48 12.22
C MET A 92 -21.15 20.53 11.25
N GLN A 93 -21.99 20.97 10.29
CA GLN A 93 -21.66 22.09 9.42
C GLN A 93 -21.53 23.40 10.21
N ALA A 94 -22.48 23.71 11.10
CA ALA A 94 -22.42 24.90 11.94
C ALA A 94 -21.17 24.91 12.86
N HIS A 95 -20.79 23.74 13.36
CA HIS A 95 -19.56 23.55 14.12
C HIS A 95 -18.31 23.81 13.26
N GLU A 96 -18.22 23.19 12.08
CA GLU A 96 -17.12 23.41 11.13
C GLU A 96 -16.99 24.90 10.76
N ASP A 97 -18.11 25.56 10.47
CA ASP A 97 -18.14 26.98 10.14
C ASP A 97 -17.67 27.84 11.32
N ALA A 98 -18.01 27.49 12.56
CA ALA A 98 -17.51 28.19 13.74
C ALA A 98 -15.99 28.01 13.90
N LEU A 99 -15.47 26.79 13.75
CA LEU A 99 -14.03 26.51 13.80
C LEU A 99 -13.26 27.33 12.76
N ARG A 100 -13.75 27.34 11.51
CA ARG A 100 -13.05 27.96 10.37
C ARG A 100 -13.19 29.48 10.38
N ASN A 101 -14.41 30.00 10.52
CA ASN A 101 -14.69 31.42 10.40
C ASN A 101 -14.40 32.22 11.67
N GLU A 102 -14.44 31.57 12.85
CA GLU A 102 -14.22 32.26 14.12
C GLU A 102 -12.84 31.94 14.74
N CYS A 103 -12.32 30.74 14.52
CA CYS A 103 -11.09 30.24 15.16
C CYS A 103 -9.94 29.93 14.19
N GLY A 104 -10.08 30.25 12.91
CA GLY A 104 -8.99 30.17 11.93
C GLY A 104 -8.55 28.74 11.58
N TYR A 105 -9.39 27.74 11.85
CA TYR A 105 -9.14 26.37 11.39
C TYR A 105 -9.13 26.33 9.86
N THR A 106 -8.10 25.75 9.25
CA THR A 106 -7.96 25.68 7.79
C THR A 106 -8.45 24.35 7.21
N GLY A 107 -8.56 23.32 8.07
CA GLY A 107 -9.07 22.00 7.69
C GLY A 107 -10.59 21.90 7.64
N HIS A 108 -11.07 20.68 7.43
CA HIS A 108 -12.49 20.30 7.53
C HIS A 108 -12.74 19.47 8.79
N GLN A 109 -14.00 19.40 9.23
CA GLN A 109 -14.39 18.65 10.42
C GLN A 109 -13.95 17.18 10.29
N PRO A 110 -13.06 16.69 11.16
CA PRO A 110 -12.66 15.29 11.15
C PRO A 110 -13.74 14.41 11.79
N TYR A 111 -13.65 13.11 11.53
CA TYR A 111 -14.54 12.12 12.13
C TYR A 111 -13.76 11.05 12.89
N TRP A 112 -14.37 10.47 13.93
CA TRP A 112 -13.80 9.31 14.63
C TRP A 112 -14.32 8.01 14.00
N GLN A 113 -13.46 7.23 13.36
CA GLN A 113 -13.85 5.95 12.78
C GLN A 113 -14.02 4.85 13.84
N GLU A 114 -15.09 4.93 14.62
CA GLU A 114 -15.31 4.12 15.82
C GLU A 114 -15.34 2.62 15.57
N GLN A 115 -15.73 2.17 14.37
CA GLN A 115 -15.75 0.73 14.09
C GLN A 115 -14.38 0.06 14.16
N LEU A 116 -13.28 0.82 14.04
CA LEU A 116 -11.92 0.30 14.22
C LEU A 116 -11.56 0.10 15.70
N ASP A 117 -12.23 0.84 16.58
CA ASP A 117 -11.98 0.89 18.03
C ASP A 117 -13.06 0.16 18.84
N ALA A 118 -14.18 -0.23 18.22
CA ALA A 118 -15.28 -0.93 18.87
C ALA A 118 -14.79 -2.18 19.63
N GLY A 119 -15.22 -2.32 20.89
CA GLY A 119 -14.74 -3.35 21.81
C GLY A 119 -13.45 -3.00 22.56
N LYS A 120 -12.80 -1.89 22.24
CA LYS A 120 -11.50 -1.48 22.79
C LYS A 120 -11.31 0.04 22.88
N PHE A 121 -12.38 0.81 23.05
CA PHE A 121 -12.34 2.29 23.20
C PHE A 121 -11.31 2.78 24.22
N THR A 122 -11.12 2.05 25.33
CA THR A 122 -10.07 2.36 26.34
C THR A 122 -8.65 2.48 25.77
N SER A 123 -8.38 1.89 24.61
CA SER A 123 -7.09 1.94 23.90
C SER A 123 -7.12 2.80 22.62
N ALA A 124 -8.25 3.46 22.32
CA ALA A 124 -8.40 4.22 21.10
C ALA A 124 -7.49 5.45 21.09
N THR A 125 -6.81 5.67 19.97
CA THR A 125 -5.86 6.79 19.80
C THR A 125 -6.50 8.17 19.93
N ILE A 126 -7.84 8.24 19.82
CA ILE A 126 -8.56 9.49 20.03
C ILE A 126 -8.49 10.00 21.47
N PHE A 127 -8.18 9.13 22.45
CA PHE A 127 -8.00 9.49 23.85
C PHE A 127 -6.53 9.82 24.20
N ASP A 128 -5.65 9.95 23.20
CA ASP A 128 -4.27 10.38 23.42
C ASP A 128 -4.23 11.73 24.20
N PRO A 129 -3.35 11.87 25.21
CA PRO A 129 -3.31 13.05 26.06
C PRO A 129 -2.65 14.28 25.41
N VAL A 130 -2.05 14.15 24.22
CA VAL A 130 -1.37 15.24 23.51
C VAL A 130 -2.07 15.51 22.17
N TYR A 131 -2.25 14.47 21.37
CA TYR A 131 -2.81 14.51 20.01
C TYR A 131 -4.23 13.94 19.96
N GLY A 132 -4.91 13.87 21.09
CA GLY A 132 -6.28 13.39 21.23
C GLY A 132 -7.06 14.26 22.21
N PHE A 133 -8.20 13.74 22.65
CA PHE A 133 -9.16 14.45 23.50
C PHE A 133 -8.96 14.15 24.99
N GLY A 134 -7.86 13.51 25.37
CA GLY A 134 -7.52 13.30 26.78
C GLY A 134 -8.27 12.17 27.46
N GLY A 135 -8.10 12.12 28.79
CA GLY A 135 -8.31 10.95 29.64
C GLY A 135 -9.68 10.28 29.61
N ASP A 136 -9.72 9.13 30.27
CA ASP A 136 -10.81 8.17 30.35
C ASP A 136 -11.84 8.45 31.47
N GLY A 137 -11.64 9.55 32.20
CA GLY A 137 -12.44 9.91 33.36
C GLY A 137 -11.95 9.29 34.68
N SER A 138 -10.66 9.01 34.81
CA SER A 138 -10.05 8.50 36.06
C SER A 138 -10.00 9.49 37.24
N GLY A 139 -10.41 10.75 37.07
CA GLY A 139 -10.41 11.78 38.12
C GLY A 139 -11.60 11.73 39.09
N ARG A 140 -11.60 12.64 40.08
CA ARG A 140 -12.74 12.80 40.99
C ARG A 140 -14.02 13.09 40.20
N ASN A 141 -15.13 12.47 40.56
CA ASN A 141 -16.42 12.56 39.84
C ASN A 141 -16.35 12.13 38.36
N ASN A 142 -15.35 11.32 38.02
CA ASN A 142 -15.04 10.86 36.66
C ASN A 142 -14.52 11.95 35.70
N CYS A 143 -14.02 13.07 36.23
CA CYS A 143 -13.37 14.09 35.40
C CYS A 143 -12.18 13.52 34.63
N ILE A 144 -11.99 13.95 33.39
CA ILE A 144 -10.75 13.68 32.67
C ILE A 144 -9.58 14.44 33.34
N THR A 145 -8.43 13.77 33.52
CA THR A 145 -7.26 14.33 34.24
C THR A 145 -6.09 14.66 33.31
N THR A 146 -6.18 14.22 32.05
CA THR A 146 -5.16 14.38 31.01
C THR A 146 -5.80 14.94 29.75
N GLY A 147 -4.97 15.46 28.84
CA GLY A 147 -5.44 16.03 27.58
C GLY A 147 -5.64 17.55 27.59
N PRO A 148 -5.88 18.12 26.39
CA PRO A 148 -6.07 19.55 26.19
C PRO A 148 -7.30 20.10 26.92
N PHE A 149 -8.33 19.28 27.14
CA PHE A 149 -9.62 19.71 27.68
C PHE A 149 -9.78 19.51 29.19
N LYS A 150 -8.75 19.01 29.91
CA LYS A 150 -8.86 18.65 31.35
C LYS A 150 -9.27 19.78 32.30
N ASN A 151 -9.00 21.02 31.91
CA ASN A 151 -9.31 22.21 32.69
C ASN A 151 -10.54 22.97 32.17
N TYR A 152 -11.26 22.41 31.19
CA TYR A 152 -12.49 23.03 30.71
C TYR A 152 -13.62 22.82 31.71
N THR A 153 -14.31 23.91 32.04
CA THR A 153 -15.52 23.88 32.87
C THR A 153 -16.72 24.04 31.96
N ASN A 154 -17.45 22.96 31.75
CA ASN A 154 -18.74 22.97 31.07
C ASN A 154 -19.84 23.44 32.03
N ARG A 155 -20.77 24.27 31.54
CA ARG A 155 -21.89 24.80 32.33
C ARG A 155 -23.23 24.08 32.08
N LEU A 156 -23.36 23.36 30.97
CA LEU A 156 -24.60 22.74 30.54
C LEU A 156 -24.55 21.23 30.76
N GLY A 157 -25.45 20.73 31.59
CA GLY A 157 -25.56 19.32 31.95
C GLY A 157 -25.35 19.03 33.44
N PRO A 158 -25.58 17.77 33.84
CA PRO A 158 -26.11 16.68 33.00
C PRO A 158 -27.60 16.92 32.65
N GLY A 159 -27.97 16.69 31.38
CA GLY A 159 -29.32 16.94 30.86
C GLY A 159 -29.59 18.43 30.70
N TYR A 160 -30.72 18.91 31.22
CA TYR A 160 -31.12 20.32 31.15
C TYR A 160 -30.58 21.18 32.31
N GLN A 161 -29.74 20.62 33.19
CA GLN A 161 -29.23 21.34 34.34
C GLN A 161 -28.18 22.39 33.92
N ILE A 162 -28.13 23.51 34.64
CA ILE A 162 -27.10 24.54 34.49
C ILE A 162 -26.17 24.45 35.69
N THR A 163 -25.10 23.68 35.55
CA THR A 163 -24.11 23.46 36.62
C THR A 163 -22.71 23.53 36.05
N ASP A 164 -21.79 24.19 36.74
CA ASP A 164 -20.37 24.21 36.35
C ASP A 164 -19.75 22.84 36.75
N HIS A 165 -19.28 22.07 35.77
CA HIS A 165 -18.66 20.76 35.94
C HIS A 165 -17.51 20.54 34.94
N CYS A 166 -16.63 19.60 35.22
CA CYS A 166 -15.59 19.16 34.29
C CYS A 166 -16.20 18.29 33.17
N ILE A 167 -15.43 18.03 32.11
CA ILE A 167 -15.74 16.94 31.18
C ILE A 167 -15.51 15.61 31.90
N ASP A 168 -16.57 14.82 32.08
CA ASP A 168 -16.50 13.49 32.67
C ASP A 168 -16.72 12.39 31.62
N ARG A 169 -16.01 11.26 31.78
CA ARG A 169 -16.09 10.09 30.89
C ARG A 169 -16.14 8.81 31.70
N LYS A 170 -16.73 7.76 31.13
CA LYS A 170 -16.82 6.41 31.73
C LYS A 170 -16.70 5.38 30.63
N ILE A 171 -15.50 5.22 30.08
CA ILE A 171 -15.29 4.43 28.87
C ILE A 171 -15.72 2.97 29.09
N SER A 172 -16.58 2.48 28.20
CA SER A 172 -17.12 1.12 28.22
C SER A 172 -16.82 0.42 26.90
N ASN A 173 -15.83 -0.46 26.92
CA ASN A 173 -15.49 -1.31 25.77
C ASN A 173 -16.70 -2.16 25.33
N SER A 174 -17.52 -2.65 26.27
CA SER A 174 -18.69 -3.47 25.93
C SER A 174 -19.78 -2.65 25.24
N ALA A 175 -20.10 -1.46 25.74
CA ALA A 175 -21.08 -0.59 25.11
C ALA A 175 -20.63 -0.11 23.72
N SER A 176 -19.33 0.13 23.55
CA SER A 176 -18.75 0.52 22.25
C SER A 176 -18.94 -0.51 21.12
N GLN A 177 -19.31 -1.76 21.44
CA GLN A 177 -19.63 -2.77 20.43
C GLN A 177 -20.85 -2.39 19.57
N GLY A 178 -21.71 -1.48 20.06
CA GLY A 178 -22.76 -0.86 19.24
C GLY A 178 -22.22 -0.24 17.95
N SER A 179 -21.00 0.31 17.98
CA SER A 179 -20.28 0.90 16.85
C SER A 179 -19.47 -0.11 16.01
N SER A 180 -19.59 -1.42 16.26
CA SER A 180 -18.83 -2.46 15.55
C SER A 180 -19.08 -2.45 14.04
N ALA A 181 -18.11 -2.96 13.27
CA ALA A 181 -18.24 -3.08 11.82
C ALA A 181 -19.47 -3.91 11.41
N ALA A 182 -19.83 -4.94 12.19
CA ALA A 182 -21.02 -5.74 11.95
C ALA A 182 -22.32 -4.91 12.02
N ASN A 183 -22.47 -4.10 13.08
CA ASN A 183 -23.64 -3.25 13.26
C ASN A 183 -23.69 -2.11 12.22
N VAL A 184 -22.54 -1.50 11.91
CA VAL A 184 -22.46 -0.49 10.84
C VAL A 184 -22.89 -1.10 9.50
N ASN A 185 -22.39 -2.29 9.17
CA ASN A 185 -22.77 -2.99 7.94
C ASN A 185 -24.27 -3.34 7.90
N GLN A 186 -24.85 -3.74 9.03
CA GLN A 186 -26.29 -3.99 9.17
C GLN A 186 -27.11 -2.72 8.88
N CYS A 187 -26.67 -1.56 9.38
CA CYS A 187 -27.35 -0.29 9.09
C CYS A 187 -27.19 0.13 7.64
N LEU A 188 -26.01 -0.08 7.04
CA LEU A 188 -25.78 0.20 5.63
C LEU A 188 -26.62 -0.70 4.70
N GLN A 189 -27.05 -1.88 5.15
CA GLN A 189 -27.90 -2.81 4.39
C GLN A 189 -29.39 -2.42 4.41
N GLN A 190 -29.80 -1.50 5.27
CA GLN A 190 -31.19 -1.02 5.27
C GLN A 190 -31.53 -0.43 3.89
N THR A 191 -32.70 -0.77 3.37
CA THR A 191 -33.13 -0.33 2.03
C THR A 191 -33.98 0.93 2.05
N THR A 192 -34.53 1.29 3.22
CA THR A 192 -35.40 2.44 3.42
C THR A 192 -34.80 3.44 4.40
N TRP A 193 -35.19 4.71 4.27
CA TRP A 193 -34.84 5.80 5.18
C TRP A 193 -35.16 5.43 6.63
N THR A 194 -36.40 5.01 6.89
CA THR A 194 -36.86 4.68 8.25
C THR A 194 -36.07 3.54 8.86
N GLY A 195 -35.67 2.53 8.07
CA GLY A 195 -34.78 1.47 8.56
C GLY A 195 -33.38 2.01 8.87
N ALA A 196 -32.83 2.83 7.96
CA ALA A 196 -31.48 3.35 8.07
C ALA A 196 -31.27 4.27 9.27
N TRP A 197 -32.09 5.31 9.44
CA TRP A 197 -31.88 6.26 10.56
C TRP A 197 -32.15 5.61 11.92
N ASN A 198 -33.17 4.75 12.04
CA ASN A 198 -33.42 4.02 13.28
C ASN A 198 -32.25 3.11 13.64
N CYS A 199 -31.69 2.41 12.65
CA CYS A 199 -30.52 1.55 12.87
C CYS A 199 -29.30 2.38 13.29
N ILE A 200 -28.99 3.46 12.55
CA ILE A 200 -27.83 4.31 12.82
C ILE A 200 -27.94 4.95 14.21
N GLU A 201 -29.12 5.46 14.59
CA GLU A 201 -29.36 6.06 15.90
C GLU A 201 -29.29 5.02 17.05
N ALA A 202 -29.79 3.81 16.83
CA ALA A 202 -29.80 2.77 17.86
C ALA A 202 -28.44 2.09 18.06
N GLN A 203 -27.72 1.80 16.98
CA GLN A 203 -26.51 0.96 17.01
C GLN A 203 -25.23 1.78 17.03
N PRO A 204 -24.69 2.33 15.92
CA PRO A 204 -23.43 3.05 15.96
C PRO A 204 -23.49 4.33 16.80
N HIS A 205 -24.61 5.06 16.79
CA HIS A 205 -24.78 6.24 17.65
C HIS A 205 -24.85 5.85 19.14
N GLY A 206 -25.73 4.90 19.50
CA GLY A 206 -25.82 4.40 20.87
C GLY A 206 -24.51 3.78 21.37
N GLY A 207 -23.78 3.10 20.48
CA GLY A 207 -22.47 2.51 20.74
C GLY A 207 -21.40 3.52 21.06
N GLY A 208 -21.31 4.61 20.30
CA GLY A 208 -20.34 5.68 20.56
C GLY A 208 -20.62 6.42 21.86
N HIS A 209 -21.87 6.86 22.06
CA HIS A 209 -22.28 7.53 23.29
C HIS A 209 -22.13 6.64 24.54
N GLY A 210 -22.61 5.40 24.48
CA GLY A 210 -22.46 4.43 25.56
C GLY A 210 -21.01 3.98 25.78
N GLY A 211 -20.22 3.94 24.71
CA GLY A 211 -18.82 3.56 24.72
C GLY A 211 -17.92 4.60 25.37
N VAL A 212 -18.21 5.90 25.23
CA VAL A 212 -17.47 6.96 25.95
C VAL A 212 -18.00 7.15 27.38
N GLY A 213 -19.31 7.05 27.59
CA GLY A 213 -19.93 7.22 28.90
C GLY A 213 -19.87 8.66 29.43
N GLY A 214 -20.25 8.87 30.70
CA GLY A 214 -20.21 10.21 31.33
C GLY A 214 -21.10 11.23 30.63
N GLN A 215 -20.60 12.44 30.39
CA GLN A 215 -21.32 13.48 29.66
C GLN A 215 -21.76 13.02 28.26
N MET A 216 -20.92 12.24 27.56
CA MET A 216 -21.26 11.70 26.24
C MET A 216 -22.50 10.80 26.30
N GLN A 217 -22.82 10.14 27.41
CA GLN A 217 -24.01 9.28 27.48
C GLN A 217 -25.32 10.08 27.60
N ASN A 218 -25.26 11.39 27.86
CA ASN A 218 -26.45 12.21 28.06
C ASN A 218 -27.03 12.70 26.72
N GLY A 219 -28.15 12.15 26.28
CA GLY A 219 -28.76 12.49 24.98
C GLY A 219 -29.17 13.96 24.78
N VAL A 220 -29.14 14.80 25.82
CA VAL A 220 -29.44 16.24 25.71
C VAL A 220 -28.18 17.08 25.78
N SER A 221 -27.27 16.77 26.71
CA SER A 221 -26.08 17.57 27.00
C SER A 221 -24.78 16.98 26.44
N SER A 222 -24.81 15.86 25.71
CA SER A 222 -23.62 15.20 25.12
C SER A 222 -22.70 16.08 24.27
N PRO A 223 -23.14 17.14 23.54
CA PRO A 223 -22.22 18.04 22.84
C PRO A 223 -21.28 18.83 23.76
N GLY A 224 -21.48 18.71 25.06
CA GLY A 224 -20.59 19.23 26.07
C GLY A 224 -19.23 18.55 26.16
N ASP A 225 -19.09 17.36 25.58
CA ASP A 225 -17.79 16.73 25.34
C ASP A 225 -17.38 17.00 23.87
N PRO A 226 -16.21 17.59 23.60
CA PRO A 226 -15.76 17.86 22.22
C PRO A 226 -15.63 16.60 21.34
N LEU A 227 -15.58 15.39 21.91
CA LEU A 227 -15.67 14.15 21.13
C LEU A 227 -17.00 13.97 20.40
N PHE A 228 -18.07 14.61 20.87
CA PHE A 228 -19.40 14.58 20.24
C PHE A 228 -19.34 14.91 18.76
N TYR A 229 -18.58 15.96 18.39
CA TYR A 229 -18.53 16.43 17.02
C TYR A 229 -17.83 15.42 16.10
N LEU A 230 -16.82 14.70 16.59
CA LEU A 230 -16.14 13.67 15.80
C LEU A 230 -17.00 12.40 15.67
N HIS A 231 -17.72 12.03 16.73
CA HIS A 231 -18.70 10.94 16.73
C HIS A 231 -19.81 11.22 15.71
N HIS A 232 -20.45 12.39 15.78
CA HIS A 232 -21.56 12.74 14.88
C HIS A 232 -21.12 13.01 13.44
N THR A 233 -19.89 13.47 13.21
CA THR A 233 -19.32 13.53 11.85
C THR A 233 -19.09 12.13 11.27
N TRP A 234 -18.82 11.13 12.11
CA TRP A 234 -18.74 9.73 11.67
C TRP A 234 -20.10 9.14 11.35
N LEU A 235 -21.13 9.41 12.15
CA LEU A 235 -22.51 9.01 11.83
C LEU A 235 -22.99 9.64 10.52
N ASP A 236 -22.65 10.91 10.30
CA ASP A 236 -22.89 11.60 9.04
C ASP A 236 -22.20 10.90 7.86
N LYS A 237 -20.96 10.43 8.06
CA LYS A 237 -20.24 9.63 7.07
C LYS A 237 -20.94 8.30 6.78
N ILE A 238 -21.41 7.57 7.80
CA ILE A 238 -22.17 6.32 7.61
C ILE A 238 -23.44 6.59 6.81
N TRP A 239 -24.13 7.68 7.12
CA TRP A 239 -25.32 8.07 6.38
C TRP A 239 -25.01 8.44 4.93
N ALA A 240 -23.93 9.19 4.67
CA ALA A 240 -23.47 9.48 3.32
C ALA A 240 -23.14 8.21 2.52
N ASP A 241 -22.49 7.21 3.13
CA ASP A 241 -22.24 5.91 2.50
C ASP A 241 -23.55 5.17 2.17
N TRP A 242 -24.54 5.25 3.07
CA TRP A 242 -25.86 4.67 2.83
C TRP A 242 -26.56 5.35 1.64
N GLN A 243 -26.49 6.69 1.55
CA GLN A 243 -27.04 7.46 0.43
C GLN A 243 -26.35 7.10 -0.90
N ALA A 244 -25.04 6.87 -0.88
CA ALA A 244 -24.25 6.55 -2.08
C ALA A 244 -24.69 5.25 -2.77
N LYS A 245 -25.27 4.29 -2.03
CA LYS A 245 -25.76 3.02 -2.60
C LYS A 245 -26.93 3.17 -3.58
N ASP A 246 -27.74 4.22 -3.42
CA ASP A 246 -28.78 4.61 -4.38
C ASP A 246 -29.04 6.11 -4.22
N LYS A 247 -28.14 6.91 -4.81
CA LYS A 247 -28.17 8.37 -4.64
C LYS A 247 -29.47 8.99 -5.14
N ALA A 248 -30.08 8.43 -6.18
CA ALA A 248 -31.29 8.99 -6.79
C ALA A 248 -32.51 8.87 -5.86
N ALA A 249 -32.65 7.74 -5.17
CA ALA A 249 -33.73 7.51 -4.21
C ALA A 249 -33.40 8.09 -2.81
N ARG A 250 -32.21 7.79 -2.29
CA ARG A 250 -31.84 8.00 -0.87
C ARG A 250 -31.46 9.43 -0.50
N THR A 251 -31.42 10.33 -1.48
CA THR A 251 -31.36 11.79 -1.25
C THR A 251 -32.74 12.44 -1.17
N LYS A 252 -33.82 11.68 -1.44
CA LYS A 252 -35.20 12.18 -1.46
C LYS A 252 -36.13 11.41 -0.51
N GLU A 253 -35.69 10.26 -0.03
CA GLU A 253 -36.45 9.44 0.91
C GLU A 253 -36.38 10.04 2.32
N ILE A 254 -37.54 10.25 2.95
CA ILE A 254 -37.68 10.82 4.30
C ILE A 254 -38.92 10.22 4.98
N GLY A 255 -38.89 10.09 6.31
CA GLY A 255 -40.02 9.59 7.09
C GLY A 255 -39.66 9.29 8.55
N GLY A 256 -40.67 9.13 9.40
CA GLY A 256 -40.54 9.04 10.85
C GLY A 256 -41.40 10.10 11.54
N THR A 257 -41.54 10.01 12.86
CA THR A 257 -42.22 11.03 13.66
C THR A 257 -41.41 12.33 13.71
N ASN A 258 -42.05 13.49 13.96
CA ASN A 258 -41.37 14.78 14.18
C ASN A 258 -41.09 15.10 15.65
N ILE A 259 -41.55 14.24 16.55
CA ILE A 259 -41.39 14.41 17.99
C ILE A 259 -41.06 13.07 18.63
N MET A 260 -40.10 13.11 19.56
CA MET A 260 -39.76 11.96 20.40
C MET A 260 -40.96 11.56 21.28
N PRO A 261 -41.22 10.26 21.51
CA PRO A 261 -42.26 9.82 22.43
C PRO A 261 -42.08 10.35 23.87
N ASP A 262 -43.19 10.72 24.52
CA ASP A 262 -43.21 11.05 25.95
C ASP A 262 -42.80 9.79 26.74
N ASN A 263 -41.64 9.81 27.41
CA ASN A 263 -40.98 8.71 28.18
C ASN A 263 -39.99 7.83 27.41
N GLN A 264 -39.33 8.35 26.38
CA GLN A 264 -38.21 7.66 25.74
C GLN A 264 -37.09 7.30 26.73
N VAL A 265 -36.71 6.02 26.76
CA VAL A 265 -35.67 5.49 27.67
C VAL A 265 -34.33 6.15 27.37
N GLY A 266 -33.66 6.66 28.40
CA GLY A 266 -32.36 7.33 28.28
C GLY A 266 -32.42 8.84 28.04
N PHE A 267 -33.61 9.43 27.92
CA PHE A 267 -33.80 10.89 27.79
C PHE A 267 -34.48 11.50 29.03
N PRO A 268 -34.02 12.65 29.53
CA PRO A 268 -34.69 13.37 30.61
C PRO A 268 -36.00 13.97 30.12
N ALA A 269 -37.01 14.10 31.00
CA ALA A 269 -38.31 14.67 30.67
C ALA A 269 -38.21 16.12 30.16
N ARG A 270 -39.09 16.48 29.20
CA ARG A 270 -39.10 17.79 28.54
C ARG A 270 -39.39 18.89 29.56
N PRO A 271 -38.50 19.87 29.74
CA PRO A 271 -38.77 21.04 30.55
C PRO A 271 -40.00 21.81 30.05
N SER A 272 -40.77 22.41 30.96
CA SER A 272 -41.97 23.17 30.63
C SER A 272 -41.71 24.43 29.79
N ASN A 273 -40.49 24.98 29.86
CA ASN A 273 -40.04 26.14 29.09
C ASN A 273 -39.60 25.81 27.66
N ILE A 274 -39.45 24.53 27.31
CA ILE A 274 -39.32 24.09 25.93
C ILE A 274 -40.74 23.85 25.44
N PRO A 275 -41.29 24.58 24.45
CA PRO A 275 -42.66 24.39 23.99
C PRO A 275 -42.89 22.98 23.45
N LYS A 276 -44.14 22.48 23.50
CA LYS A 276 -44.48 21.25 22.75
C LYS A 276 -44.35 21.59 21.27
N PRO A 277 -43.62 20.80 20.46
CA PRO A 277 -43.57 20.99 19.02
C PRO A 277 -44.99 21.01 18.45
N THR A 278 -45.43 22.17 17.98
CA THR A 278 -46.58 22.30 17.08
C THR A 278 -46.01 22.37 15.67
N GLY A 279 -46.63 21.67 14.71
CA GLY A 279 -46.19 21.71 13.32
C GLY A 279 -45.93 23.16 12.87
N ALA A 280 -44.78 23.40 12.25
CA ALA A 280 -44.47 24.68 11.62
C ALA A 280 -45.45 24.95 10.45
N PRO A 281 -45.59 26.19 9.95
CA PRO A 281 -46.37 26.46 8.74
C PRO A 281 -45.90 25.59 7.57
N GLY A 282 -46.74 24.65 7.12
CA GLY A 282 -46.41 23.67 6.06
C GLY A 282 -45.99 22.28 6.55
N ASP A 283 -45.89 22.06 7.86
CA ASP A 283 -45.60 20.76 8.49
C ASP A 283 -46.88 20.17 9.11
N PRO A 284 -47.29 18.94 8.75
CA PRO A 284 -48.46 18.28 9.35
C PRO A 284 -48.34 18.04 10.87
N GLY A 285 -47.16 18.25 11.46
CA GLY A 285 -46.93 18.21 12.90
C GLY A 285 -46.81 16.79 13.48
N THR A 286 -46.86 15.77 12.62
CA THR A 286 -46.85 14.35 13.02
C THR A 286 -45.81 13.51 12.29
N THR A 287 -45.30 13.94 11.13
CA THR A 287 -44.39 13.15 10.28
C THR A 287 -43.30 14.02 9.63
N THR A 288 -42.05 13.55 9.60
CA THR A 288 -40.92 14.24 8.98
C THR A 288 -41.02 14.25 7.46
N THR A 289 -40.86 15.43 6.87
CA THR A 289 -40.89 15.65 5.41
C THR A 289 -39.66 16.43 4.97
N LEU A 290 -39.37 16.42 3.66
CA LEU A 290 -38.24 17.16 3.09
C LEU A 290 -38.34 18.68 3.32
N ASN A 291 -39.56 19.20 3.46
CA ASN A 291 -39.82 20.62 3.67
C ASN A 291 -39.73 21.04 5.15
N HIS A 292 -39.51 20.10 6.07
CA HIS A 292 -39.35 20.41 7.48
C HIS A 292 -38.12 21.31 7.67
N VAL A 293 -38.28 22.40 8.43
CA VAL A 293 -37.22 23.39 8.65
C VAL A 293 -36.45 23.03 9.93
N LEU A 294 -35.16 22.81 9.78
CA LEU A 294 -34.21 22.61 10.87
C LEU A 294 -33.85 23.95 11.49
N ASP A 295 -34.32 24.20 12.71
CA ASP A 295 -34.10 25.44 13.46
C ASP A 295 -32.80 25.40 14.27
N MET A 296 -31.79 26.12 13.79
CA MET A 296 -30.45 26.18 14.39
C MET A 296 -30.31 27.28 15.45
N LYS A 297 -31.41 27.90 15.89
CA LYS A 297 -31.45 28.94 16.95
C LYS A 297 -30.47 30.10 16.73
N GLY A 298 -30.23 30.45 15.47
CA GLY A 298 -29.30 31.52 15.07
C GLY A 298 -27.82 31.12 15.01
N ASN A 299 -27.49 29.86 15.32
CA ASN A 299 -26.12 29.34 15.23
C ASN A 299 -25.63 29.22 13.78
N SER A 300 -26.55 28.87 12.89
CA SER A 300 -26.41 28.94 11.43
C SER A 300 -27.78 29.27 10.81
N PRO A 301 -27.86 29.63 9.52
CA PRO A 301 -29.15 29.82 8.86
C PRO A 301 -30.02 28.56 8.93
N ASN A 302 -31.31 28.73 9.21
CA ASN A 302 -32.27 27.62 9.17
C ASN A 302 -32.36 27.05 7.75
N ARG A 303 -32.40 25.72 7.63
CA ARG A 303 -32.44 25.01 6.34
C ARG A 303 -33.55 23.98 6.34
N THR A 304 -34.08 23.66 5.16
CA THR A 304 -35.00 22.52 5.03
C THR A 304 -34.23 21.21 5.15
N ILE A 305 -34.92 20.10 5.41
CA ILE A 305 -34.29 18.78 5.31
C ILE A 305 -33.77 18.56 3.88
N ALA A 306 -34.53 18.94 2.85
CA ALA A 306 -34.11 18.84 1.45
C ALA A 306 -32.72 19.48 1.20
N ASP A 307 -32.49 20.65 1.78
CA ASP A 307 -31.24 21.40 1.67
C ASP A 307 -30.01 20.64 2.19
N VAL A 308 -30.20 19.74 3.17
CA VAL A 308 -29.11 18.99 3.82
C VAL A 308 -29.06 17.51 3.38
N MET A 309 -30.03 17.04 2.60
CA MET A 309 -30.05 15.67 2.07
C MET A 309 -28.95 15.43 1.02
N ASP A 310 -28.63 16.43 0.19
CA ASP A 310 -27.63 16.31 -0.89
C ASP A 310 -26.33 17.04 -0.54
N ILE A 311 -25.32 16.28 -0.11
CA ILE A 311 -23.94 16.75 0.15
C ILE A 311 -23.15 17.11 -1.12
N VAL A 312 -23.82 17.08 -2.28
CA VAL A 312 -23.27 17.53 -3.56
C VAL A 312 -24.01 18.78 -4.07
N GLY A 313 -25.08 19.20 -3.39
CA GLY A 313 -25.77 20.47 -3.61
C GLY A 313 -24.97 21.67 -3.07
N GLY A 314 -25.47 22.89 -3.30
CA GLY A 314 -24.74 24.13 -2.98
C GLY A 314 -24.53 24.45 -1.49
N ILE A 315 -25.06 23.64 -0.55
CA ILE A 315 -25.09 23.97 0.89
C ILE A 315 -24.00 23.22 1.68
N LEU A 316 -23.75 21.95 1.38
CA LEU A 316 -22.77 21.12 2.08
C LEU A 316 -21.67 20.73 1.10
N CYS A 317 -20.61 21.55 1.01
CA CYS A 317 -19.53 21.33 0.07
C CYS A 317 -18.39 20.49 0.65
N TYR A 318 -18.66 19.23 1.02
CA TYR A 318 -17.60 18.29 1.39
C TYR A 318 -17.83 16.85 0.92
N GLU A 319 -16.75 16.14 0.65
CA GLU A 319 -16.70 14.70 0.45
C GLU A 319 -16.05 14.04 1.67
N THR A 320 -16.61 12.93 2.12
CA THR A 320 -16.00 12.08 3.15
C THR A 320 -15.00 11.16 2.46
N LYS A 321 -13.71 11.25 2.82
CA LYS A 321 -12.71 10.33 2.29
C LYS A 321 -12.97 8.92 2.82
N GLU A 322 -13.03 7.94 1.92
CA GLU A 322 -13.00 6.51 2.25
C GLU A 322 -11.75 6.20 3.08
N ALA A 323 -11.95 5.82 4.34
CA ALA A 323 -10.92 5.19 5.15
C ALA A 323 -11.04 3.68 4.98
N VAL A 324 -10.17 3.14 4.10
CA VAL A 324 -9.70 1.75 4.01
C VAL A 324 -10.68 0.68 4.52
N SER A 325 -11.87 0.62 3.94
CA SER A 325 -12.38 -0.68 3.50
C SER A 325 -12.13 -0.69 2.00
N GLY A 326 -11.35 -1.67 1.52
CA GLY A 326 -10.74 -1.66 0.18
C GLY A 326 -11.63 -1.04 -0.90
N GLU A 327 -11.06 -0.11 -1.66
CA GLU A 327 -11.65 0.44 -2.87
C GLU A 327 -12.40 -0.65 -3.62
N ARG A 328 -13.72 -0.52 -3.76
CA ARG A 328 -14.53 -1.44 -4.56
C ARG A 328 -14.29 -1.12 -6.04
N SER A 329 -13.10 -1.42 -6.51
CA SER A 329 -12.78 -1.40 -7.92
C SER A 329 -13.72 -2.37 -8.66
N LYS A 330 -14.04 -2.10 -9.93
CA LYS A 330 -14.86 -3.02 -10.77
C LYS A 330 -14.35 -4.46 -10.71
N LYS A 331 -13.03 -4.64 -10.54
CA LYS A 331 -12.41 -5.97 -10.40
C LYS A 331 -12.76 -6.62 -9.07
N VAL A 332 -12.65 -5.91 -7.95
CA VAL A 332 -13.02 -6.43 -6.62
C VAL A 332 -14.51 -6.75 -6.56
N GLU A 333 -15.36 -5.91 -7.15
CA GLU A 333 -16.80 -6.18 -7.27
C GLU A 333 -17.07 -7.46 -8.08
N GLN A 334 -16.42 -7.62 -9.24
CA GLN A 334 -16.54 -8.84 -10.05
C GLN A 334 -16.11 -10.11 -9.27
N LEU A 335 -15.04 -10.02 -8.47
CA LEU A 335 -14.55 -11.13 -7.66
C LEU A 335 -15.49 -11.49 -6.51
N SER A 336 -16.19 -10.51 -5.92
CA SER A 336 -17.09 -10.74 -4.78
C SER A 336 -18.17 -11.80 -5.06
N SER A 337 -18.58 -11.97 -6.32
CA SER A 337 -19.55 -12.98 -6.76
C SER A 337 -19.09 -14.43 -6.58
N VAL A 338 -17.79 -14.67 -6.41
CA VAL A 338 -17.19 -16.00 -6.27
C VAL A 338 -16.38 -16.16 -4.99
N THR A 339 -16.30 -15.12 -4.16
CA THR A 339 -15.61 -15.17 -2.86
C THR A 339 -16.54 -15.75 -1.79
N LYS A 340 -16.01 -16.68 -0.98
CA LYS A 340 -16.70 -17.25 0.18
C LYS A 340 -15.87 -17.02 1.44
N ASP A 341 -16.54 -16.73 2.55
CA ASP A 341 -15.92 -16.53 3.86
C ASP A 341 -16.10 -17.78 4.73
N VAL A 342 -14.99 -18.36 5.21
CA VAL A 342 -14.99 -19.53 6.08
C VAL A 342 -15.49 -19.22 7.50
N HIS A 343 -15.61 -17.94 7.86
CA HIS A 343 -16.10 -17.47 9.16
C HIS A 343 -17.60 -17.10 9.14
N ASP A 344 -18.32 -17.31 8.04
CA ASP A 344 -19.77 -17.15 8.02
C ASP A 344 -20.44 -18.18 8.95
N GLY A 345 -21.00 -17.69 10.07
CA GLY A 345 -21.65 -18.52 11.09
C GLY A 345 -22.88 -19.30 10.61
N ASN A 346 -23.39 -19.03 9.40
CA ASN A 346 -24.46 -19.81 8.79
C ASN A 346 -23.95 -21.00 7.96
N SER A 347 -22.63 -21.10 7.75
CA SER A 347 -22.00 -22.17 6.98
C SER A 347 -21.71 -23.41 7.85
N THR A 348 -21.87 -24.59 7.26
CA THR A 348 -21.51 -25.89 7.86
C THR A 348 -20.69 -26.68 6.86
N ILE A 349 -19.86 -27.62 7.33
CA ILE A 349 -19.06 -28.46 6.44
C ILE A 349 -19.97 -29.31 5.54
N THR A 350 -19.66 -29.31 4.25
CA THR A 350 -20.38 -30.04 3.21
C THR A 350 -19.38 -30.71 2.28
N SER A 351 -19.83 -31.75 1.56
CA SER A 351 -19.17 -32.17 0.32
C SER A 351 -19.26 -31.07 -0.75
N ASP A 352 -18.46 -31.14 -1.81
CA ASP A 352 -18.53 -30.20 -2.93
C ASP A 352 -19.91 -30.23 -3.62
N TYR A 353 -20.62 -31.36 -3.56
CA TYR A 353 -22.00 -31.51 -4.01
C TYR A 353 -23.07 -31.14 -2.95
N GLY A 354 -22.67 -30.48 -1.85
CA GLY A 354 -23.58 -29.79 -0.93
C GLY A 354 -24.19 -30.65 0.18
N VAL A 355 -23.74 -31.88 0.40
CA VAL A 355 -24.24 -32.74 1.48
C VAL A 355 -23.49 -32.47 2.78
N LYS A 356 -24.23 -32.08 3.83
CA LYS A 356 -23.70 -31.80 5.17
C LYS A 356 -23.03 -33.03 5.77
N GLN A 357 -21.91 -32.81 6.44
CA GLN A 357 -21.14 -33.87 7.12
C GLN A 357 -21.21 -33.70 8.64
N HIS A 358 -21.43 -34.80 9.35
CA HIS A 358 -21.55 -34.81 10.81
C HIS A 358 -20.22 -35.13 11.52
N ASN A 359 -19.27 -35.75 10.80
CA ASN A 359 -17.95 -36.13 11.30
C ASN A 359 -16.93 -35.98 10.17
N THR A 360 -15.80 -35.31 10.45
CA THR A 360 -14.74 -35.02 9.48
C THR A 360 -13.42 -35.68 9.81
N ASP A 361 -13.40 -36.42 10.92
CA ASP A 361 -12.20 -36.92 11.58
C ASP A 361 -12.07 -38.43 11.34
N GLU A 362 -13.16 -39.09 10.94
CA GLU A 362 -13.19 -40.53 10.70
C GLU A 362 -13.73 -40.88 9.31
N TRP A 363 -13.04 -41.80 8.66
CA TRP A 363 -13.54 -42.50 7.47
C TRP A 363 -14.56 -43.56 7.90
N LEU A 364 -15.61 -43.80 7.09
CA LEU A 364 -16.53 -44.92 7.27
C LEU A 364 -15.78 -46.27 7.31
N LYS A 365 -15.99 -47.03 8.39
CA LYS A 365 -15.29 -48.28 8.66
C LYS A 365 -16.21 -49.27 9.37
N ALA A 366 -15.93 -50.55 9.21
CA ALA A 366 -16.54 -51.57 10.06
C ALA A 366 -15.88 -51.48 11.46
N VAL A 367 -16.62 -51.05 12.48
CA VAL A 367 -16.05 -50.82 13.82
C VAL A 367 -17.04 -51.23 14.92
N THR A 368 -16.50 -51.65 16.05
CA THR A 368 -17.19 -51.89 17.33
C THR A 368 -16.43 -51.17 18.43
N ASP A 369 -17.03 -50.99 19.60
CA ASP A 369 -16.40 -50.29 20.73
C ASP A 369 -15.02 -50.84 21.09
N ASP A 370 -14.80 -52.15 20.93
CA ASP A 370 -13.55 -52.83 21.30
C ASP A 370 -12.60 -53.11 20.11
N LYS A 371 -13.04 -52.95 18.86
CA LYS A 371 -12.28 -53.39 17.67
C LYS A 371 -12.48 -52.48 16.45
N ASN A 372 -11.37 -52.00 15.90
CA ASN A 372 -11.30 -51.41 14.57
C ASN A 372 -11.32 -52.49 13.48
N GLY A 373 -12.01 -52.21 12.38
CA GLY A 373 -12.02 -53.01 11.15
C GLY A 373 -11.67 -52.17 9.91
N PRO A 374 -11.86 -52.72 8.69
CA PRO A 374 -11.44 -52.06 7.45
C PRO A 374 -12.25 -50.81 7.11
N LEU A 375 -11.63 -49.88 6.38
CA LEU A 375 -12.29 -48.73 5.74
C LEU A 375 -13.19 -49.22 4.60
N LEU A 376 -14.32 -48.56 4.38
CA LEU A 376 -15.28 -48.91 3.34
C LEU A 376 -15.14 -48.01 2.12
N LEU A 377 -15.04 -48.62 0.92
CA LEU A 377 -14.93 -47.90 -0.35
C LEU A 377 -16.20 -47.11 -0.69
N GLU A 378 -17.34 -47.46 -0.13
CA GLU A 378 -18.60 -46.77 -0.39
C GLU A 378 -18.60 -45.31 0.09
N ASP A 379 -17.74 -44.92 1.05
CA ASP A 379 -17.67 -43.57 1.63
C ASP A 379 -17.38 -42.49 0.57
N PRO A 380 -18.39 -41.68 0.19
CA PRO A 380 -18.21 -40.67 -0.84
C PRO A 380 -17.51 -39.42 -0.34
N PHE A 381 -17.68 -39.06 0.94
CA PHE A 381 -17.12 -37.82 1.49
C PHE A 381 -15.61 -37.95 1.68
N ALA A 382 -15.16 -39.07 2.28
CA ALA A 382 -13.73 -39.29 2.48
C ALA A 382 -12.98 -39.38 1.15
N ARG A 383 -13.54 -40.10 0.17
CA ARG A 383 -12.97 -40.18 -1.19
C ARG A 383 -12.92 -38.83 -1.88
N GLU A 384 -13.98 -38.04 -1.83
CA GLU A 384 -14.00 -36.70 -2.44
C GLU A 384 -12.95 -35.78 -1.81
N LYS A 385 -12.87 -35.73 -0.48
CA LYS A 385 -11.91 -34.89 0.25
C LYS A 385 -10.46 -35.24 -0.13
N ILE A 386 -10.12 -36.53 -0.17
CA ILE A 386 -8.79 -37.00 -0.59
C ILE A 386 -8.55 -36.73 -2.07
N MET A 387 -9.51 -37.00 -2.94
CA MET A 387 -9.41 -36.70 -4.38
C MET A 387 -9.14 -35.21 -4.63
N ARG A 388 -9.82 -34.31 -3.92
CA ARG A 388 -9.58 -32.87 -4.03
C ARG A 388 -8.16 -32.49 -3.61
N PHE A 389 -7.67 -33.07 -2.51
CA PHE A 389 -6.30 -32.89 -2.01
C PHE A 389 -5.23 -33.38 -3.01
N ASP A 390 -5.41 -34.60 -3.54
CA ASP A 390 -4.48 -35.23 -4.48
C ASP A 390 -4.33 -34.42 -5.79
N HIS A 391 -5.34 -33.63 -6.14
CA HIS A 391 -5.40 -32.81 -7.35
C HIS A 391 -5.32 -31.30 -7.09
N GLU A 392 -4.77 -30.86 -5.94
CA GLU A 392 -4.59 -29.43 -5.66
C GLU A 392 -3.54 -28.76 -6.56
N ARG A 393 -2.52 -29.50 -7.01
CA ARG A 393 -1.37 -28.92 -7.73
C ARG A 393 -1.65 -28.84 -9.23
N ILE A 394 -1.34 -27.69 -9.80
CA ILE A 394 -1.22 -27.45 -11.25
C ILE A 394 0.25 -27.27 -11.62
N PRO A 395 0.64 -27.39 -12.91
CA PRO A 395 1.98 -27.02 -13.35
C PRO A 395 2.32 -25.59 -12.92
N GLU A 396 3.54 -25.38 -12.43
CA GLU A 396 4.04 -24.02 -12.25
C GLU A 396 4.31 -23.34 -13.60
N ARG A 397 4.57 -22.04 -13.57
CA ARG A 397 5.09 -21.35 -14.76
C ARG A 397 6.48 -21.89 -15.07
N VAL A 398 6.78 -22.14 -16.35
CA VAL A 398 8.09 -22.66 -16.79
C VAL A 398 9.27 -21.74 -16.37
N VAL A 399 9.01 -20.44 -16.38
CA VAL A 399 9.88 -19.37 -15.86
C VAL A 399 9.04 -18.48 -14.95
N HIS A 400 9.66 -17.75 -14.04
CA HIS A 400 8.95 -16.89 -13.09
C HIS A 400 7.96 -17.64 -12.19
N ALA A 401 8.27 -18.90 -11.86
CA ALA A 401 7.44 -19.76 -11.02
C ALA A 401 7.26 -19.17 -9.62
N ARG A 402 8.37 -18.74 -8.99
CA ARG A 402 8.35 -18.07 -7.70
C ARG A 402 7.92 -16.60 -7.83
N GLY A 403 6.84 -16.22 -7.15
CA GLY A 403 6.35 -14.84 -7.18
C GLY A 403 5.36 -14.49 -6.07
N ALA A 404 5.02 -13.21 -6.01
CA ALA A 404 4.03 -12.61 -5.12
C ALA A 404 3.21 -11.58 -5.90
N GLY A 405 1.93 -11.42 -5.57
CA GLY A 405 1.07 -10.48 -6.28
C GLY A 405 0.11 -9.74 -5.36
N ALA A 406 -0.35 -8.59 -5.84
CA ALA A 406 -1.27 -7.71 -5.12
C ALA A 406 -2.17 -6.94 -6.10
N PHE A 407 -3.34 -6.56 -5.61
CA PHE A 407 -4.23 -5.63 -6.29
C PHE A 407 -3.82 -4.19 -6.06
N GLY A 408 -4.24 -3.33 -6.96
CA GLY A 408 -4.02 -1.89 -6.86
C GLY A 408 -4.81 -1.11 -7.88
N LYS A 409 -4.34 0.11 -8.13
CA LYS A 409 -4.87 0.99 -9.15
C LYS A 409 -3.77 1.72 -9.91
N PHE A 410 -4.11 2.08 -11.14
CA PHE A 410 -3.37 3.01 -11.97
C PHE A 410 -4.17 4.31 -12.13
N THR A 411 -3.51 5.44 -11.90
CA THR A 411 -4.07 6.78 -12.07
C THR A 411 -3.23 7.55 -13.08
N LEU A 412 -3.85 7.95 -14.18
CA LEU A 412 -3.21 8.81 -15.19
C LEU A 412 -3.21 10.27 -14.69
N GLN A 413 -2.05 10.91 -14.77
CA GLN A 413 -1.84 12.30 -14.34
C GLN A 413 -1.75 13.25 -15.54
N GLU A 414 -1.14 12.80 -16.64
CA GLU A 414 -0.98 13.56 -17.87
C GLU A 414 -1.46 12.73 -19.06
N SER A 415 -2.36 13.30 -19.87
CA SER A 415 -2.87 12.63 -21.07
C SER A 415 -1.76 12.45 -22.12
N ALA A 416 -1.65 11.26 -22.69
CA ALA A 416 -0.73 10.92 -23.78
C ALA A 416 -1.42 10.90 -25.16
N ALA A 417 -2.51 11.66 -25.32
CA ALA A 417 -3.29 11.73 -26.56
C ALA A 417 -2.49 12.19 -27.80
N ASP A 418 -1.34 12.84 -27.58
CA ASP A 418 -0.39 13.20 -28.63
C ASP A 418 0.25 11.97 -29.30
N VAL A 419 0.36 10.83 -28.60
CA VAL A 419 1.05 9.63 -29.09
C VAL A 419 0.17 8.37 -29.11
N THR A 420 -0.93 8.32 -28.35
CA THR A 420 -1.85 7.16 -28.29
C THR A 420 -3.32 7.56 -28.20
N SER A 421 -4.21 6.74 -28.73
CA SER A 421 -5.66 6.82 -28.55
C SER A 421 -6.18 5.93 -27.40
N ALA A 422 -5.30 5.19 -26.71
CA ALA A 422 -5.70 4.24 -25.69
C ALA A 422 -6.34 4.95 -24.50
N GLY A 423 -7.61 4.64 -24.21
CA GLY A 423 -8.38 5.31 -23.14
C GLY A 423 -7.68 5.32 -21.78
N VAL A 424 -7.02 4.21 -21.40
CA VAL A 424 -6.23 4.09 -20.16
C VAL A 424 -5.07 5.09 -20.07
N LEU A 425 -4.61 5.65 -21.19
CA LEU A 425 -3.52 6.63 -21.28
C LEU A 425 -3.96 8.01 -21.77
N THR A 426 -5.25 8.25 -22.02
CA THR A 426 -5.76 9.55 -22.49
C THR A 426 -6.72 10.23 -21.54
N ASP A 427 -7.45 9.48 -20.72
CA ASP A 427 -8.44 9.99 -19.78
C ASP A 427 -7.90 10.06 -18.36
N THR A 428 -7.69 11.28 -17.87
CA THR A 428 -7.14 11.54 -16.52
C THR A 428 -8.19 11.49 -15.41
N SER A 429 -9.47 11.27 -15.74
CA SER A 429 -10.55 11.20 -14.76
C SER A 429 -10.80 9.78 -14.24
N ARG A 430 -10.35 8.76 -14.98
CA ARG A 430 -10.53 7.35 -14.61
C ARG A 430 -9.43 6.84 -13.69
N GLU A 431 -9.80 5.94 -12.79
CA GLU A 431 -8.86 5.03 -12.12
C GLU A 431 -9.02 3.63 -12.72
N THR A 432 -7.91 3.03 -13.14
CA THR A 432 -7.91 1.70 -13.75
C THR A 432 -7.51 0.67 -12.71
N PRO A 433 -8.35 -0.34 -12.39
CA PRO A 433 -7.97 -1.43 -11.50
C PRO A 433 -6.80 -2.20 -12.11
N VAL A 434 -5.85 -2.62 -11.27
CA VAL A 434 -4.74 -3.46 -11.69
C VAL A 434 -4.52 -4.65 -10.78
N PHE A 435 -3.86 -5.66 -11.32
CA PHE A 435 -3.18 -6.69 -10.52
C PHE A 435 -1.72 -6.76 -10.97
N VAL A 436 -0.81 -6.79 -10.00
CA VAL A 436 0.63 -6.88 -10.24
C VAL A 436 1.15 -8.18 -9.67
N ARG A 437 2.02 -8.85 -10.42
CA ARG A 437 2.80 -10.00 -9.93
C ARG A 437 4.29 -9.74 -10.12
N PHE A 438 5.02 -9.75 -9.01
CA PHE A 438 6.48 -9.78 -8.98
C PHE A 438 6.98 -11.23 -8.94
N SER A 439 8.18 -11.48 -9.44
CA SER A 439 8.76 -12.83 -9.49
C SER A 439 10.27 -12.83 -9.64
N THR A 440 10.93 -13.93 -9.28
CA THR A 440 12.25 -14.29 -9.83
C THR A 440 12.07 -14.91 -11.22
N VAL A 441 13.08 -15.54 -11.84
CA VAL A 441 12.99 -16.19 -13.16
C VAL A 441 13.29 -17.68 -13.08
N LEU A 442 14.47 -18.03 -12.58
CA LEU A 442 15.05 -19.37 -12.72
C LEU A 442 14.41 -20.37 -11.74
N GLY A 443 14.25 -19.96 -10.48
CA GLY A 443 13.78 -20.85 -9.43
C GLY A 443 12.36 -21.40 -9.62
N SER A 444 12.14 -22.64 -9.19
CA SER A 444 10.80 -23.22 -9.07
C SER A 444 9.97 -22.54 -7.99
N ARG A 445 8.66 -22.81 -7.90
CA ARG A 445 7.71 -22.06 -7.02
C ARG A 445 8.13 -21.99 -5.55
N GLY A 446 8.86 -22.99 -5.05
CA GLY A 446 9.36 -23.07 -3.67
C GLY A 446 10.74 -22.43 -3.43
N SER A 447 11.39 -21.84 -4.44
CA SER A 447 12.70 -21.19 -4.27
C SER A 447 12.61 -19.92 -3.41
N ALA A 448 13.76 -19.42 -2.97
CA ALA A 448 13.85 -18.20 -2.17
C ALA A 448 13.65 -16.91 -3.01
N ASP A 449 13.18 -15.84 -2.34
CA ASP A 449 12.92 -14.53 -2.95
C ASP A 449 14.19 -13.68 -3.23
N THR A 450 15.22 -13.81 -2.40
CA THR A 450 16.41 -12.92 -2.36
C THR A 450 17.61 -13.44 -3.16
N VAL A 451 17.40 -14.40 -4.07
CA VAL A 451 18.46 -14.92 -4.96
C VAL A 451 19.00 -13.85 -5.91
N ARG A 452 20.20 -14.03 -6.48
CA ARG A 452 20.65 -13.20 -7.62
C ARG A 452 19.92 -13.66 -8.87
N ASP A 453 19.04 -12.82 -9.39
CA ASP A 453 18.23 -13.14 -10.55
C ASP A 453 17.62 -11.85 -11.15
N VAL A 454 17.17 -11.92 -12.39
CA VAL A 454 16.22 -10.93 -12.91
C VAL A 454 14.94 -11.01 -12.10
N ARG A 455 14.21 -9.90 -11.98
CA ARG A 455 12.88 -9.89 -11.37
C ARG A 455 11.81 -9.56 -12.40
N GLY A 456 10.78 -10.40 -12.50
CA GLY A 456 9.60 -10.09 -13.29
C GLY A 456 8.74 -9.04 -12.62
N PHE A 457 8.20 -8.11 -13.42
CA PHE A 457 7.26 -7.06 -13.02
C PHE A 457 6.11 -7.06 -14.03
N ALA A 458 5.11 -7.91 -13.79
CA ALA A 458 3.95 -8.05 -14.66
C ALA A 458 2.76 -7.27 -14.11
N VAL A 459 2.18 -6.38 -14.92
CA VAL A 459 1.01 -5.55 -14.57
C VAL A 459 -0.12 -5.87 -15.53
N LYS A 460 -1.30 -6.23 -15.00
CA LYS A 460 -2.55 -6.38 -15.75
C LYS A 460 -3.44 -5.21 -15.44
N PHE A 461 -3.81 -4.47 -16.47
CA PHE A 461 -4.75 -3.36 -16.42
C PHE A 461 -6.12 -3.89 -16.85
N TYR A 462 -7.11 -3.77 -15.96
CA TYR A 462 -8.49 -4.11 -16.28
C TYR A 462 -9.19 -2.86 -16.83
N THR A 463 -8.95 -2.53 -18.11
CA THR A 463 -9.48 -1.32 -18.73
C THR A 463 -10.94 -1.49 -19.18
N GLU A 464 -11.56 -0.40 -19.67
CA GLU A 464 -12.91 -0.45 -20.21
C GLU A 464 -12.95 -1.00 -21.65
N GLU A 465 -11.79 -1.03 -22.31
CA GLU A 465 -11.58 -1.42 -23.70
C GLU A 465 -10.95 -2.83 -23.85
N GLY A 466 -10.68 -3.50 -22.73
CA GLY A 466 -10.05 -4.81 -22.70
C GLY A 466 -9.03 -4.94 -21.56
N ASN A 467 -8.44 -6.12 -21.43
CA ASN A 467 -7.26 -6.25 -20.57
C ASN A 467 -6.02 -5.81 -21.36
N TRP A 468 -5.17 -5.01 -20.72
CA TRP A 468 -3.82 -4.70 -21.22
C TRP A 468 -2.79 -5.23 -20.23
N ASP A 469 -1.80 -5.99 -20.72
CA ASP A 469 -0.72 -6.50 -19.88
C ASP A 469 0.63 -5.88 -20.26
N ILE A 470 1.34 -5.31 -19.28
CA ILE A 470 2.76 -5.01 -19.40
C ILE A 470 3.52 -6.12 -18.68
N VAL A 471 4.10 -7.03 -19.45
CA VAL A 471 4.85 -8.19 -18.91
C VAL A 471 6.35 -7.88 -18.90
N GLY A 472 6.76 -7.06 -17.93
CA GLY A 472 8.09 -6.51 -17.84
C GLY A 472 9.04 -7.23 -16.89
N ASN A 473 10.26 -6.70 -16.80
CA ASN A 473 11.31 -7.08 -15.83
C ASN A 473 11.83 -5.84 -15.09
N ASN A 474 12.60 -6.03 -14.02
CA ASN A 474 13.25 -4.95 -13.28
C ASN A 474 14.55 -4.42 -13.93
N ILE A 475 14.98 -5.04 -15.03
CA ILE A 475 16.15 -4.68 -15.84
C ILE A 475 15.65 -4.28 -17.24
N PRO A 476 16.19 -3.22 -17.86
CA PRO A 476 15.64 -2.63 -19.10
C PRO A 476 15.96 -3.40 -20.38
N VAL A 477 16.76 -4.46 -20.31
CA VAL A 477 17.20 -5.28 -21.44
C VAL A 477 16.97 -6.76 -21.16
N PHE A 478 17.22 -7.61 -22.17
CA PHE A 478 17.17 -9.06 -22.06
C PHE A 478 18.47 -9.72 -22.52
N PHE A 479 18.65 -11.01 -22.22
CA PHE A 479 19.86 -11.77 -22.58
C PHE A 479 19.99 -12.03 -24.07
N ILE A 480 18.88 -12.13 -24.79
CA ILE A 480 18.84 -12.61 -26.17
C ILE A 480 18.07 -11.65 -27.06
N GLN A 481 18.37 -11.68 -28.34
CA GLN A 481 17.73 -10.83 -29.35
C GLN A 481 16.49 -11.49 -29.96
N ASP A 482 16.53 -12.81 -30.19
CA ASP A 482 15.48 -13.55 -30.88
C ASP A 482 14.83 -14.59 -29.95
N ALA A 483 13.50 -14.62 -29.91
CA ALA A 483 12.74 -15.53 -29.06
C ALA A 483 13.05 -17.02 -29.30
N ILE A 484 13.56 -17.41 -30.48
CA ILE A 484 13.95 -18.80 -30.73
C ILE A 484 15.09 -19.29 -29.82
N LYS A 485 15.85 -18.38 -29.20
CA LYS A 485 16.94 -18.69 -28.26
C LYS A 485 16.48 -18.69 -26.80
N PHE A 486 15.19 -18.44 -26.54
CA PHE A 486 14.64 -18.42 -25.19
C PHE A 486 14.77 -19.78 -24.48
N PRO A 487 14.47 -20.93 -25.12
CA PRO A 487 14.71 -22.22 -24.47
C PRO A 487 16.19 -22.43 -24.13
N ASP A 488 17.11 -22.00 -25.01
CA ASP A 488 18.55 -22.21 -24.82
C ASP A 488 19.09 -21.43 -23.61
N VAL A 489 18.79 -20.12 -23.50
CA VAL A 489 19.24 -19.33 -22.34
C VAL A 489 18.56 -19.76 -21.04
N ILE A 490 17.29 -20.18 -21.09
CA ILE A 490 16.58 -20.66 -19.91
C ILE A 490 17.10 -22.02 -19.46
N HIS A 491 17.34 -22.96 -20.38
CA HIS A 491 17.96 -24.25 -20.03
C HIS A 491 19.37 -24.04 -19.47
N ALA A 492 20.14 -23.10 -20.02
CA ALA A 492 21.48 -22.80 -19.55
C ALA A 492 21.51 -22.23 -18.13
N GLY A 493 20.55 -21.38 -17.74
CA GLY A 493 20.47 -20.84 -16.38
C GLY A 493 19.61 -21.64 -15.39
N LYS A 494 18.78 -22.56 -15.86
CA LYS A 494 18.03 -23.49 -15.01
C LYS A 494 18.99 -24.54 -14.42
N PRO A 495 18.55 -25.29 -13.39
CA PRO A 495 19.34 -26.39 -12.85
C PRO A 495 19.75 -27.37 -13.96
N GLU A 496 20.99 -27.84 -13.92
CA GLU A 496 21.56 -28.69 -14.97
C GLU A 496 20.79 -30.01 -15.10
N PRO A 497 20.57 -30.53 -16.32
CA PRO A 497 19.53 -31.53 -16.56
C PRO A 497 19.86 -32.94 -16.04
N ASP A 498 21.13 -33.22 -15.71
CA ASP A 498 21.56 -34.52 -15.20
C ASP A 498 21.29 -34.67 -13.70
N CYS A 499 21.37 -33.57 -12.93
CA CYS A 499 21.29 -33.58 -11.47
C CYS A 499 20.27 -32.59 -10.88
N GLU A 500 19.69 -31.71 -11.68
CA GLU A 500 18.79 -30.63 -11.27
C GLU A 500 19.43 -29.69 -10.22
N ILE A 501 20.73 -29.38 -10.40
CA ILE A 501 21.50 -28.47 -9.53
C ILE A 501 22.16 -27.39 -10.41
N PRO A 502 22.29 -26.13 -9.94
CA PRO A 502 21.78 -25.58 -8.68
C PRO A 502 20.35 -25.00 -8.82
N GLN A 503 19.60 -24.96 -7.71
CA GLN A 503 18.30 -24.30 -7.69
C GLN A 503 18.46 -22.77 -7.62
N ALA A 504 17.77 -22.07 -8.54
CA ALA A 504 17.60 -20.62 -8.56
C ALA A 504 18.90 -19.80 -8.53
N GLN A 505 19.95 -20.28 -9.20
CA GLN A 505 21.27 -19.64 -9.24
C GLN A 505 21.85 -19.74 -10.65
N SER A 506 22.51 -18.68 -11.12
CA SER A 506 23.30 -18.68 -12.35
C SER A 506 24.75 -19.15 -12.15
N ALA A 507 25.14 -19.43 -10.89
CA ALA A 507 26.49 -19.76 -10.47
C ALA A 507 26.83 -21.23 -10.77
N HIS A 508 26.88 -21.58 -12.05
CA HIS A 508 27.25 -22.92 -12.53
C HIS A 508 27.71 -22.89 -14.01
N ASN A 509 28.30 -23.98 -14.47
CA ASN A 509 28.99 -24.08 -15.76
C ASN A 509 28.10 -23.70 -16.96
N ASN A 510 26.91 -24.30 -17.09
CA ASN A 510 26.08 -24.15 -18.29
C ASN A 510 25.65 -22.69 -18.54
N PHE A 511 25.34 -21.94 -17.48
CA PHE A 511 24.92 -20.55 -17.63
C PHE A 511 26.04 -19.70 -18.23
N TRP A 512 27.24 -19.81 -17.67
CA TRP A 512 28.39 -19.02 -18.07
C TRP A 512 29.01 -19.47 -19.40
N ASP A 513 28.90 -20.76 -19.75
CA ASP A 513 29.23 -21.22 -21.11
C ASP A 513 28.32 -20.53 -22.14
N PHE A 514 26.99 -20.50 -21.90
CA PHE A 514 26.07 -19.78 -22.78
C PHE A 514 26.41 -18.30 -22.87
N GLN A 515 26.67 -17.62 -21.75
CA GLN A 515 27.02 -16.19 -21.74
C GLN A 515 28.25 -15.89 -22.60
N TYR A 516 29.26 -16.76 -22.57
CA TYR A 516 30.43 -16.59 -23.41
C TYR A 516 30.13 -16.85 -24.90
N MET A 517 29.46 -17.97 -25.19
CA MET A 517 29.19 -18.44 -26.55
C MET A 517 28.17 -17.56 -27.29
N HIS A 518 27.29 -16.85 -26.56
CA HIS A 518 26.34 -15.88 -27.10
C HIS A 518 26.71 -14.44 -26.67
N PRO A 519 27.57 -13.73 -27.43
CA PRO A 519 27.98 -12.37 -27.08
C PRO A 519 26.83 -11.37 -26.92
N GLU A 520 25.67 -11.58 -27.57
CA GLU A 520 24.48 -10.73 -27.38
C GLU A 520 24.02 -10.60 -25.92
N ALA A 521 24.34 -11.61 -25.08
CA ALA A 521 24.01 -11.63 -23.66
C ALA A 521 24.92 -10.76 -22.79
N THR A 522 25.99 -10.18 -23.37
CA THR A 522 27.03 -9.46 -22.63
C THR A 522 26.49 -8.28 -21.83
N HIS A 523 25.57 -7.51 -22.41
CA HIS A 523 24.97 -6.40 -21.69
C HIS A 523 24.13 -6.88 -20.50
N MET A 524 23.34 -7.94 -20.70
CA MET A 524 22.42 -8.43 -19.68
C MET A 524 23.12 -9.05 -18.47
N PHE A 525 24.18 -9.85 -18.67
CA PHE A 525 24.86 -10.43 -17.51
C PHE A 525 25.55 -9.35 -16.66
N MET A 526 25.97 -8.21 -17.25
CA MET A 526 26.49 -7.10 -16.46
C MET A 526 25.42 -6.51 -15.53
N TRP A 527 24.17 -6.45 -15.97
CA TRP A 527 23.05 -6.06 -15.10
C TRP A 527 22.79 -7.09 -14.00
N THR A 528 22.80 -8.39 -14.31
CA THR A 528 22.53 -9.43 -13.29
C THR A 528 23.66 -9.59 -12.28
N MET A 529 24.89 -9.21 -12.64
CA MET A 529 26.02 -9.15 -11.71
C MET A 529 26.01 -7.88 -10.84
N SER A 530 25.29 -6.83 -11.24
CA SER A 530 25.07 -5.67 -10.37
C SER A 530 24.05 -5.96 -9.26
N ASP A 531 23.91 -5.05 -8.29
CA ASP A 531 22.93 -5.27 -7.19
C ASP A 531 21.48 -5.18 -7.65
N ARG A 532 21.21 -4.71 -8.89
CA ARG A 532 19.87 -4.72 -9.50
C ARG A 532 19.21 -6.11 -9.45
N ALA A 533 20.01 -7.18 -9.40
CA ALA A 533 19.53 -8.56 -9.31
C ALA A 533 19.34 -9.10 -7.88
N ILE A 534 19.59 -8.28 -6.85
CA ILE A 534 19.35 -8.59 -5.44
C ILE A 534 18.61 -7.42 -4.77
N PRO A 535 17.45 -6.98 -5.30
CA PRO A 535 16.74 -5.84 -4.76
C PRO A 535 16.39 -6.06 -3.28
N ARG A 536 16.32 -4.99 -2.49
CA ARG A 536 15.94 -5.03 -1.07
C ARG A 536 14.47 -5.40 -0.88
N SER A 537 13.63 -5.02 -1.84
CA SER A 537 12.20 -5.20 -1.80
C SER A 537 11.65 -5.10 -3.21
N TRP A 538 10.53 -5.79 -3.50
CA TRP A 538 9.73 -5.56 -4.70
C TRP A 538 9.36 -4.09 -4.89
N ARG A 539 9.21 -3.33 -3.81
CA ARG A 539 8.79 -1.93 -3.74
C ARG A 539 9.91 -0.93 -4.08
N MET A 540 11.17 -1.40 -4.14
CA MET A 540 12.38 -0.59 -4.29
C MET A 540 13.18 -0.99 -5.53
N GLN A 541 12.49 -1.43 -6.58
CA GLN A 541 13.07 -1.73 -7.89
C GLN A 541 12.28 -1.02 -8.99
N GLN A 542 12.97 -0.72 -10.08
CA GLN A 542 12.31 -0.29 -11.32
C GLN A 542 11.57 -1.45 -11.99
N GLY A 543 10.78 -1.13 -13.00
CA GLY A 543 10.18 -2.07 -13.94
C GLY A 543 10.27 -1.53 -15.36
N PHE A 544 10.39 -2.41 -16.34
CA PHE A 544 10.59 -2.06 -17.73
C PHE A 544 9.81 -3.03 -18.62
N GLY A 545 9.13 -2.51 -19.63
CA GLY A 545 8.53 -3.34 -20.68
C GLY A 545 9.57 -4.14 -21.49
N VAL A 546 10.84 -3.73 -21.41
CA VAL A 546 12.00 -4.24 -22.15
C VAL A 546 11.89 -4.05 -23.65
N ASN A 547 10.91 -4.68 -24.30
CA ASN A 547 10.71 -4.59 -25.74
C ASN A 547 10.24 -3.21 -26.18
N THR A 548 10.48 -2.89 -27.45
CA THR A 548 9.90 -1.70 -28.07
C THR A 548 8.46 -2.00 -28.49
N PHE A 549 7.51 -1.23 -27.98
CA PHE A 549 6.11 -1.27 -28.38
C PHE A 549 5.81 -0.10 -29.31
N THR A 550 4.58 -0.01 -29.80
CA THR A 550 4.11 1.14 -30.58
C THR A 550 2.89 1.78 -29.94
N LEU A 551 2.80 3.10 -30.03
CA LEU A 551 1.62 3.89 -29.69
C LEU A 551 1.09 4.54 -30.96
N THR A 552 -0.23 4.53 -31.17
CA THR A 552 -0.88 5.17 -32.32
C THR A 552 -1.96 6.13 -31.84
N ASN A 553 -1.88 7.39 -32.24
CA ASN A 553 -2.82 8.44 -31.83
C ASN A 553 -4.09 8.47 -32.73
N ASP A 554 -5.04 9.36 -32.42
CA ASP A 554 -6.30 9.50 -33.16
C ASP A 554 -6.13 9.96 -34.62
N LYS A 555 -4.96 10.48 -34.98
CA LYS A 555 -4.62 10.85 -36.38
C LYS A 555 -4.03 9.68 -37.16
N GLY A 556 -3.85 8.52 -36.52
CA GLY A 556 -3.19 7.36 -37.09
C GLY A 556 -1.66 7.50 -37.15
N GLU A 557 -1.05 8.41 -36.38
CA GLU A 557 0.42 8.57 -36.36
C GLU A 557 1.04 7.59 -35.36
N ARG A 558 2.01 6.81 -35.83
CA ARG A 558 2.74 5.82 -35.01
C ARG A 558 3.98 6.41 -34.34
N HIS A 559 4.18 6.00 -33.10
CA HIS A 559 5.40 6.26 -32.33
C HIS A 559 5.92 4.96 -31.70
N PHE A 560 7.23 4.81 -31.61
CA PHE A 560 7.87 3.72 -30.86
C PHE A 560 7.95 4.08 -29.38
N CYS A 561 7.73 3.10 -28.51
CA CYS A 561 7.61 3.31 -27.07
C CYS A 561 8.34 2.26 -26.23
N LYS A 562 8.99 2.69 -25.13
CA LYS A 562 9.37 1.83 -24.00
C LYS A 562 8.57 2.25 -22.76
N PHE A 563 8.02 1.27 -22.04
CA PHE A 563 7.30 1.46 -20.78
C PHE A 563 8.22 1.31 -19.57
N ILE A 564 8.12 2.21 -18.59
CA ILE A 564 9.03 2.30 -17.44
C ILE A 564 8.25 2.54 -16.14
N TRP A 565 8.63 1.85 -15.08
CA TRP A 565 8.14 2.02 -13.71
C TRP A 565 9.29 2.49 -12.83
N THR A 566 9.17 3.65 -12.21
CA THR A 566 10.18 4.22 -11.31
C THR A 566 9.64 4.29 -9.88
N PRO A 567 10.20 3.54 -8.90
CA PRO A 567 9.67 3.48 -7.55
C PRO A 567 9.82 4.83 -6.82
N GLU A 568 8.77 5.26 -6.12
CA GLU A 568 8.83 6.49 -5.31
C GLU A 568 9.74 6.35 -4.08
N LEU A 569 9.92 5.11 -3.59
CA LEU A 569 10.84 4.78 -2.49
C LEU A 569 12.32 4.73 -2.93
N GLY A 570 12.59 4.96 -4.22
CA GLY A 570 13.93 4.84 -4.80
C GLY A 570 14.33 3.39 -5.08
N VAL A 571 15.52 3.23 -5.69
CA VAL A 571 16.06 1.91 -6.05
C VAL A 571 17.11 1.49 -5.02
N HIS A 572 16.85 0.36 -4.35
CA HIS A 572 17.68 -0.13 -3.25
C HIS A 572 17.87 -1.64 -3.32
N SER A 573 19.06 -2.11 -2.96
CA SER A 573 19.44 -3.52 -3.08
C SER A 573 20.13 -4.06 -1.83
N LEU A 574 20.08 -5.37 -1.64
CA LEU A 574 20.83 -6.07 -0.60
C LEU A 574 22.32 -6.12 -0.97
N VAL A 575 23.15 -6.60 -0.04
CA VAL A 575 24.51 -7.07 -0.35
C VAL A 575 24.52 -8.61 -0.44
N TRP A 576 25.50 -9.20 -1.11
CA TRP A 576 25.41 -10.62 -1.49
C TRP A 576 25.34 -11.60 -0.31
N ASP A 577 26.22 -11.47 0.69
CA ASP A 577 26.19 -12.32 1.89
C ASP A 577 24.85 -12.24 2.64
N GLU A 578 24.28 -11.03 2.73
CA GLU A 578 22.96 -10.82 3.30
C GLU A 578 21.87 -11.51 2.48
N ALA A 579 21.87 -11.34 1.16
CA ALA A 579 20.88 -11.92 0.26
C ALA A 579 20.86 -13.45 0.33
N LEU A 580 22.04 -14.08 0.36
CA LEU A 580 22.21 -15.53 0.55
C LEU A 580 21.74 -15.99 1.95
N LYS A 581 22.12 -15.27 3.01
CA LYS A 581 21.68 -15.59 4.38
C LYS A 581 20.16 -15.49 4.51
N ILE A 582 19.52 -14.48 3.92
CA ILE A 582 18.06 -14.34 3.90
C ILE A 582 17.41 -15.51 3.15
N ALA A 583 18.00 -15.99 2.06
CA ALA A 583 17.43 -17.09 1.29
C ALA A 583 17.24 -18.38 2.12
N GLY A 584 18.07 -18.60 3.15
CA GLY A 584 17.87 -19.66 4.14
C GLY A 584 17.05 -19.26 5.36
N GLN A 585 17.19 -18.03 5.85
CA GLN A 585 16.56 -17.57 7.10
C GLN A 585 15.08 -17.19 6.93
N ASP A 586 14.72 -16.60 5.79
CA ASP A 586 13.35 -16.25 5.41
C ASP A 586 13.22 -16.27 3.87
N PRO A 587 13.02 -17.45 3.25
CA PRO A 587 12.88 -17.57 1.80
C PRO A 587 11.66 -16.81 1.23
N ASP A 588 10.74 -16.36 2.08
CA ASP A 588 9.56 -15.56 1.75
C ASP A 588 9.74 -14.06 2.02
N PHE A 589 10.96 -13.58 2.22
CA PHE A 589 11.26 -12.20 2.64
C PHE A 589 10.57 -11.12 1.79
N HIS A 590 10.69 -11.16 0.46
CA HIS A 590 10.07 -10.14 -0.38
C HIS A 590 8.54 -10.28 -0.46
N ARG A 591 8.03 -11.53 -0.43
CA ARG A 591 6.58 -11.77 -0.34
C ARG A 591 6.00 -11.18 0.94
N LYS A 592 6.65 -11.40 2.09
CA LYS A 592 6.22 -10.87 3.39
C LYS A 592 6.38 -9.36 3.47
N ASP A 593 7.47 -8.80 2.95
CA ASP A 593 7.67 -7.35 2.87
C ASP A 593 6.53 -6.66 2.09
N LEU A 594 6.16 -7.16 0.91
CA LEU A 594 5.05 -6.60 0.13
C LEU A 594 3.72 -6.71 0.88
N TRP A 595 3.44 -7.90 1.43
CA TRP A 595 2.20 -8.17 2.14
C TRP A 595 2.03 -7.25 3.36
N GLN A 596 3.06 -7.17 4.20
CA GLN A 596 3.07 -6.35 5.42
C GLN A 596 3.03 -4.85 5.10
N ALA A 597 3.71 -4.40 4.04
CA ALA A 597 3.63 -3.01 3.60
C ALA A 597 2.18 -2.63 3.25
N ILE A 598 1.46 -3.49 2.53
CA ILE A 598 0.05 -3.26 2.19
C ILE A 598 -0.85 -3.31 3.44
N ASP A 599 -0.71 -4.34 4.29
CA ASP A 599 -1.54 -4.49 5.50
C ASP A 599 -1.34 -3.33 6.50
N SER A 600 -0.15 -2.73 6.52
CA SER A 600 0.18 -1.57 7.37
C SER A 600 -0.22 -0.22 6.76
N GLY A 601 -0.85 -0.20 5.58
CA GLY A 601 -1.22 1.04 4.88
C GLY A 601 -0.05 1.75 4.18
N SER A 602 1.12 1.13 4.12
CA SER A 602 2.32 1.61 3.45
C SER A 602 2.35 1.19 1.99
N TYR A 603 1.37 1.66 1.22
CA TYR A 603 1.16 1.25 -0.17
C TYR A 603 2.35 1.60 -1.07
N PRO A 604 3.00 0.63 -1.74
CA PRO A 604 4.08 0.93 -2.66
C PRO A 604 3.58 1.60 -3.93
N LYS A 605 4.37 2.53 -4.43
CA LYS A 605 4.05 3.40 -5.56
C LYS A 605 5.17 3.46 -6.58
N TRP A 606 4.79 3.49 -7.85
CA TRP A 606 5.69 3.72 -8.97
C TRP A 606 5.12 4.79 -9.89
N LYS A 607 5.99 5.68 -10.35
CA LYS A 607 5.69 6.56 -11.48
C LYS A 607 5.73 5.73 -12.77
N PHE A 608 4.70 5.85 -13.59
CA PHE A 608 4.66 5.30 -14.93
C PHE A 608 5.24 6.29 -15.93
N GLY A 609 6.23 5.84 -16.70
CA GLY A 609 6.89 6.64 -17.71
C GLY A 609 6.89 5.98 -19.07
N ILE A 610 6.91 6.82 -20.11
CA ILE A 610 7.12 6.42 -21.50
C ILE A 610 8.35 7.12 -22.06
N GLN A 611 9.19 6.37 -22.78
CA GLN A 611 10.13 6.94 -23.75
C GLN A 611 9.49 6.83 -25.12
N VAL A 612 9.53 7.90 -25.92
CA VAL A 612 8.84 7.95 -27.22
C VAL A 612 9.81 8.38 -28.32
N ILE A 613 9.84 7.62 -29.40
CA ILE A 613 10.59 7.94 -30.62
C ILE A 613 9.59 8.07 -31.78
N PRO A 614 9.53 9.21 -32.50
CA PRO A 614 8.75 9.33 -33.72
C PRO A 614 9.16 8.29 -34.77
N GLU A 615 8.20 7.73 -35.51
CA GLU A 615 8.48 6.67 -36.51
C GLU A 615 9.59 7.07 -37.50
N ALA A 616 9.64 8.33 -37.93
CA ALA A 616 10.66 8.85 -38.86
C ALA A 616 12.10 8.78 -38.33
N LYS A 617 12.31 8.56 -37.02
CA LYS A 617 13.62 8.53 -36.35
C LYS A 617 14.08 7.14 -35.94
N GLU A 618 13.41 6.08 -36.40
CA GLU A 618 13.72 4.68 -36.06
C GLU A 618 15.21 4.34 -36.20
N HIS A 619 15.87 4.90 -37.22
CA HIS A 619 17.24 4.53 -37.59
C HIS A 619 18.32 5.55 -37.16
N ASP A 620 17.96 6.61 -36.43
CA ASP A 620 18.86 7.72 -36.05
C ASP A 620 19.88 7.35 -34.95
N PHE A 621 19.78 6.16 -34.39
CA PHE A 621 20.59 5.68 -33.26
C PHE A 621 21.69 4.70 -33.71
N ASP A 622 22.80 4.66 -32.96
CA ASP A 622 23.90 3.72 -33.20
C ASP A 622 23.49 2.25 -32.99
N PHE A 623 22.46 2.03 -32.17
CA PHE A 623 21.83 0.74 -31.93
C PHE A 623 20.50 0.63 -32.69
N ASP A 624 20.00 -0.58 -32.83
CA ASP A 624 18.64 -0.80 -33.34
C ASP A 624 17.63 -0.61 -32.21
N ILE A 625 16.61 0.21 -32.42
CA ILE A 625 15.61 0.47 -31.37
C ILE A 625 14.75 -0.77 -31.10
N LEU A 626 14.74 -1.76 -32.00
CA LEU A 626 14.01 -3.02 -31.88
C LEU A 626 14.85 -4.14 -31.23
N ASP A 627 16.10 -3.87 -30.87
CA ASP A 627 16.98 -4.82 -30.19
C ASP A 627 16.73 -4.80 -28.67
N ALA A 628 16.16 -5.90 -28.15
CA ALA A 628 15.86 -6.06 -26.73
C ALA A 628 17.11 -6.13 -25.81
N THR A 629 18.31 -6.26 -26.37
CA THR A 629 19.58 -6.19 -25.63
C THR A 629 20.08 -4.75 -25.44
N LYS A 630 19.32 -3.75 -25.91
CA LYS A 630 19.72 -2.34 -25.92
C LYS A 630 18.76 -1.46 -25.10
N VAL A 631 19.32 -0.64 -24.22
CA VAL A 631 18.62 0.50 -23.61
C VAL A 631 18.54 1.67 -24.59
N TRP A 632 17.55 2.53 -24.39
CA TRP A 632 17.54 3.88 -24.94
C TRP A 632 18.04 4.82 -23.86
N PRO A 633 19.29 5.33 -23.94
CA PRO A 633 19.83 6.22 -22.92
C PRO A 633 18.90 7.40 -22.66
N GLU A 634 18.62 7.72 -21.39
CA GLU A 634 17.66 8.77 -21.01
C GLU A 634 18.06 10.16 -21.55
N GLU A 635 19.34 10.38 -21.82
CA GLU A 635 19.86 11.62 -22.40
C GLU A 635 19.50 11.78 -23.89
N LEU A 636 19.31 10.67 -24.60
CA LEU A 636 18.89 10.67 -26.00
C LEU A 636 17.37 10.66 -26.13
N VAL A 637 16.70 9.91 -25.26
CA VAL A 637 15.24 9.79 -25.23
C VAL A 637 14.78 9.90 -23.77
N PRO A 638 14.34 11.08 -23.31
CA PRO A 638 13.95 11.27 -21.91
C PRO A 638 12.67 10.50 -21.56
N ILE A 639 12.54 10.15 -20.28
CA ILE A 639 11.32 9.54 -19.74
C ILE A 639 10.27 10.62 -19.49
N ARG A 640 9.11 10.52 -20.14
CA ARG A 640 7.92 11.32 -19.83
C ARG A 640 7.06 10.56 -18.82
N TYR A 641 7.03 11.01 -17.57
CA TYR A 641 6.20 10.42 -16.52
C TYR A 641 4.75 10.92 -16.64
N ILE A 642 3.79 10.01 -16.81
CA ILE A 642 2.40 10.35 -17.13
C ILE A 642 1.38 9.80 -16.14
N GLY A 643 1.75 8.93 -15.21
CA GLY A 643 0.82 8.36 -14.24
C GLY A 643 1.48 7.69 -13.04
N THR A 644 0.67 7.12 -12.16
CA THR A 644 1.11 6.41 -10.94
C THR A 644 0.42 5.06 -10.80
N LEU A 645 1.20 4.04 -10.47
CA LEU A 645 0.75 2.73 -10.00
C LEU A 645 0.84 2.69 -8.47
N GLU A 646 -0.23 2.30 -7.78
CA GLU A 646 -0.28 2.08 -6.33
C GLU A 646 -0.84 0.68 -6.05
N LEU A 647 -0.19 -0.11 -5.17
CA LEU A 647 -0.72 -1.39 -4.71
C LEU A 647 -1.28 -1.26 -3.30
N ASN A 648 -2.56 -1.57 -3.12
CA ASN A 648 -3.31 -1.21 -1.91
C ASN A 648 -4.17 -2.33 -1.33
N ARG A 649 -4.13 -3.54 -1.91
CA ARG A 649 -4.87 -4.70 -1.38
C ARG A 649 -4.17 -6.02 -1.67
N ASN A 650 -3.95 -6.82 -0.63
CA ASN A 650 -3.46 -8.18 -0.75
C ASN A 650 -4.52 -9.11 -1.38
N PRO A 651 -4.11 -10.23 -2.00
CA PRO A 651 -5.05 -11.26 -2.44
C PRO A 651 -5.76 -11.89 -1.24
N ASP A 652 -7.01 -12.30 -1.42
CA ASP A 652 -7.79 -13.06 -0.44
C ASP A 652 -7.28 -14.51 -0.37
N GLU A 653 -6.85 -15.08 -1.51
CA GLU A 653 -6.29 -16.43 -1.60
C GLU A 653 -5.18 -16.47 -2.67
N PHE A 654 -3.99 -16.95 -2.29
CA PHE A 654 -2.82 -16.98 -3.16
C PHE A 654 -3.03 -17.83 -4.42
N PHE A 655 -3.61 -19.03 -4.30
CA PHE A 655 -3.71 -19.96 -5.42
C PHE A 655 -4.65 -19.45 -6.52
N SER A 656 -5.88 -19.07 -6.14
CA SER A 656 -6.91 -18.63 -7.08
C SER A 656 -6.63 -17.27 -7.73
N GLN A 657 -5.80 -16.42 -7.10
CA GLN A 657 -5.51 -15.08 -7.58
C GLN A 657 -4.06 -14.90 -8.05
N VAL A 658 -3.04 -15.35 -7.32
CA VAL A 658 -1.62 -15.16 -7.67
C VAL A 658 -1.08 -16.30 -8.53
N GLU A 659 -1.40 -17.56 -8.20
CA GLU A 659 -0.90 -18.69 -8.98
C GLU A 659 -1.62 -18.78 -10.34
N GLN A 660 -2.94 -18.60 -10.35
CA GLN A 660 -3.78 -18.75 -11.55
C GLN A 660 -3.87 -17.52 -12.48
N ILE A 661 -3.32 -16.36 -12.09
CA ILE A 661 -3.29 -15.22 -13.02
C ILE A 661 -2.43 -15.54 -14.26
N ALA A 662 -2.89 -15.14 -15.44
CA ALA A 662 -2.18 -15.25 -16.70
C ALA A 662 -1.93 -13.84 -17.27
N PHE A 663 -0.66 -13.55 -17.57
CA PHE A 663 -0.26 -12.35 -18.28
C PHE A 663 0.23 -12.73 -19.67
N CYS A 664 0.02 -11.87 -20.67
CA CYS A 664 0.41 -12.14 -22.04
C CYS A 664 0.79 -10.84 -22.76
N THR A 665 1.95 -10.78 -23.43
CA THR A 665 2.31 -9.60 -24.24
C THR A 665 1.31 -9.33 -25.35
N SER A 666 0.60 -10.35 -25.84
CA SER A 666 -0.47 -10.21 -26.84
C SER A 666 -1.71 -9.48 -26.32
N HIS A 667 -1.85 -9.26 -25.01
CA HIS A 667 -2.94 -8.47 -24.44
C HIS A 667 -2.63 -6.98 -24.55
N VAL A 668 -2.98 -6.40 -25.70
CA VAL A 668 -2.93 -4.95 -25.96
C VAL A 668 -4.34 -4.43 -26.27
N VAL A 669 -4.55 -3.14 -26.03
CA VAL A 669 -5.81 -2.43 -26.29
C VAL A 669 -5.64 -1.47 -27.49
N PRO A 670 -6.74 -1.03 -28.15
CA PRO A 670 -6.65 -0.05 -29.23
C PRO A 670 -5.81 1.17 -28.83
N GLY A 671 -4.96 1.65 -29.75
CA GLY A 671 -3.98 2.71 -29.51
C GLY A 671 -2.60 2.22 -29.05
N ILE A 672 -2.45 0.93 -28.70
CA ILE A 672 -1.18 0.27 -28.36
C ILE A 672 -0.95 -0.92 -29.31
N GLY A 673 0.28 -1.08 -29.81
CA GLY A 673 0.62 -2.15 -30.74
C GLY A 673 2.03 -2.69 -30.57
N PHE A 674 2.41 -3.56 -31.49
CA PHE A 674 3.70 -4.25 -31.50
C PHE A 674 4.66 -3.62 -32.50
N SER A 675 5.96 -3.74 -32.21
CA SER A 675 7.02 -3.51 -33.18
C SER A 675 7.56 -4.84 -33.73
N ASP A 676 8.51 -4.78 -34.67
CA ASP A 676 9.19 -5.96 -35.21
C ASP A 676 10.39 -6.42 -34.35
N ASP A 677 10.42 -6.05 -33.06
CA ASP A 677 11.35 -6.61 -32.08
C ASP A 677 11.24 -8.16 -32.07
N PRO A 678 12.30 -8.90 -32.48
CA PRO A 678 12.21 -10.33 -32.73
C PRO A 678 12.02 -11.15 -31.45
N LEU A 679 12.34 -10.60 -30.28
CA LEU A 679 12.02 -11.23 -29.00
C LEU A 679 10.53 -11.05 -28.69
N LEU A 680 9.98 -9.85 -28.86
CA LEU A 680 8.55 -9.57 -28.61
C LEU A 680 7.64 -10.43 -29.50
N GLN A 681 8.00 -10.58 -30.78
CA GLN A 681 7.23 -11.36 -31.75
C GLN A 681 7.02 -12.82 -31.30
N GLY A 682 8.05 -13.51 -30.83
CA GLY A 682 7.90 -14.88 -30.33
C GLY A 682 7.24 -14.96 -28.95
N ARG A 683 7.38 -13.92 -28.11
CA ARG A 683 6.67 -13.83 -26.83
C ARG A 683 5.16 -13.82 -27.02
N ASN A 684 4.65 -13.08 -28.01
CA ASN A 684 3.22 -13.02 -28.32
C ASN A 684 2.59 -14.41 -28.55
N PHE A 685 3.35 -15.36 -29.12
CA PHE A 685 2.94 -16.74 -29.25
C PHE A 685 2.93 -17.48 -27.89
N SER A 686 4.06 -17.46 -27.19
CA SER A 686 4.32 -18.34 -26.04
C SER A 686 3.34 -18.16 -24.88
N TYR A 687 2.96 -16.91 -24.56
CA TYR A 687 2.11 -16.63 -23.41
C TYR A 687 0.67 -17.12 -23.56
N PHE A 688 0.16 -17.34 -24.78
CA PHE A 688 -1.11 -18.04 -24.96
C PHE A 688 -0.92 -19.55 -24.86
N ASP A 689 0.07 -20.09 -25.57
CA ASP A 689 0.35 -21.52 -25.66
C ASP A 689 0.56 -22.16 -24.28
N THR A 690 1.42 -21.57 -23.45
CA THR A 690 1.77 -22.16 -22.14
C THR A 690 0.59 -22.24 -21.17
N GLN A 691 -0.49 -21.46 -21.37
CA GLN A 691 -1.65 -21.52 -20.47
C GLN A 691 -2.49 -22.77 -20.72
N ILE A 692 -2.41 -23.37 -21.92
CA ILE A 692 -3.20 -24.56 -22.28
C ILE A 692 -2.88 -25.71 -21.32
N SER A 693 -1.60 -25.96 -21.03
CA SER A 693 -1.17 -26.99 -20.09
C SER A 693 -1.19 -26.52 -18.64
N ARG A 694 -0.87 -25.24 -18.37
CA ARG A 694 -0.80 -24.72 -17.01
C ARG A 694 -2.16 -24.55 -16.35
N LEU A 695 -3.16 -24.08 -17.10
CA LEU A 695 -4.48 -23.70 -16.59
C LEU A 695 -5.65 -24.36 -17.36
N GLY A 696 -5.48 -24.56 -18.66
CA GLY A 696 -6.54 -25.01 -19.57
C GLY A 696 -6.97 -23.93 -20.57
N VAL A 697 -7.65 -24.34 -21.64
CA VAL A 697 -8.00 -23.46 -22.78
C VAL A 697 -8.95 -22.30 -22.40
N ASN A 698 -9.79 -22.47 -21.38
CA ASN A 698 -10.73 -21.44 -20.90
C ASN A 698 -10.13 -20.57 -19.76
N PHE A 699 -8.80 -20.43 -19.67
CA PHE A 699 -8.15 -19.71 -18.57
C PHE A 699 -8.60 -18.25 -18.40
N GLU A 700 -9.12 -17.61 -19.45
CA GLU A 700 -9.70 -16.26 -19.40
C GLU A 700 -11.02 -16.18 -18.60
N GLU A 701 -11.68 -17.31 -18.35
CA GLU A 701 -12.87 -17.38 -17.50
C GLU A 701 -12.53 -17.44 -16.00
N LEU A 702 -11.26 -17.71 -15.66
CA LEU A 702 -10.82 -17.74 -14.27
C LEU A 702 -11.02 -16.35 -13.65
N PRO A 703 -11.55 -16.24 -12.42
CA PRO A 703 -12.01 -14.97 -11.86
C PRO A 703 -10.99 -13.83 -11.92
N ILE A 704 -9.71 -14.11 -11.67
CA ILE A 704 -8.64 -13.11 -11.73
C ILE A 704 -8.29 -12.66 -13.15
N ASN A 705 -8.45 -13.51 -14.16
CA ASN A 705 -8.09 -13.19 -15.56
C ASN A 705 -9.19 -12.44 -16.29
N ARG A 706 -10.46 -12.70 -15.93
CA ARG A 706 -11.62 -12.08 -16.59
C ARG A 706 -11.46 -10.55 -16.74
N PRO A 707 -11.71 -9.99 -17.92
CA PRO A 707 -11.81 -8.54 -18.08
C PRO A 707 -13.03 -8.01 -17.31
N VAL A 708 -13.00 -6.72 -17.00
CA VAL A 708 -14.13 -6.02 -16.35
C VAL A 708 -15.10 -5.43 -17.38
N CYS A 709 -14.71 -5.39 -18.66
CA CYS A 709 -15.55 -4.99 -19.79
C CYS A 709 -16.33 -6.19 -20.37
N PRO A 710 -17.38 -5.95 -21.18
CA PRO A 710 -18.10 -7.02 -21.87
C PRO A 710 -17.19 -7.85 -22.79
N VAL A 711 -17.46 -9.16 -22.87
CA VAL A 711 -16.81 -10.08 -23.82
C VAL A 711 -17.87 -10.78 -24.65
N MET A 712 -17.77 -10.67 -25.97
CA MET A 712 -18.67 -11.36 -26.89
C MET A 712 -17.94 -11.79 -28.16
N ASN A 713 -18.01 -13.07 -28.50
CA ASN A 713 -17.36 -13.65 -29.67
C ASN A 713 -18.00 -15.01 -30.02
N HIS A 714 -17.35 -15.73 -30.95
CA HIS A 714 -17.78 -17.05 -31.44
C HIS A 714 -16.94 -18.23 -30.90
N ASN A 715 -16.03 -18.00 -29.95
CA ASN A 715 -15.25 -19.08 -29.31
C ASN A 715 -16.16 -19.88 -28.37
N ARG A 716 -16.11 -21.22 -28.43
CA ARG A 716 -17.00 -22.13 -27.68
C ARG A 716 -16.24 -23.33 -27.13
N ASP A 717 -16.93 -24.09 -26.29
CA ASP A 717 -16.50 -25.38 -25.75
C ASP A 717 -15.20 -25.29 -24.92
N GLY A 718 -14.34 -26.31 -25.00
CA GLY A 718 -13.13 -26.42 -24.19
C GLY A 718 -13.37 -26.92 -22.76
N SER A 719 -12.30 -27.40 -22.12
CA SER A 719 -12.36 -27.90 -20.73
C SER A 719 -12.81 -26.80 -19.77
N MET A 720 -13.58 -27.17 -18.74
CA MET A 720 -14.07 -26.28 -17.68
C MET A 720 -14.76 -25.01 -18.19
N ARG A 721 -15.59 -25.13 -19.23
CA ARG A 721 -16.39 -24.02 -19.77
C ARG A 721 -17.48 -23.59 -18.78
N HIS A 722 -17.35 -22.39 -18.20
CA HIS A 722 -18.32 -21.80 -17.28
C HIS A 722 -19.35 -20.93 -18.03
N THR A 723 -18.94 -20.19 -19.06
CA THR A 723 -19.87 -19.31 -19.79
C THR A 723 -20.85 -20.11 -20.65
N ILE A 724 -22.15 -19.93 -20.40
CA ILE A 724 -23.23 -20.45 -21.23
C ILE A 724 -23.73 -19.34 -22.18
N THR A 725 -23.50 -19.51 -23.48
CA THR A 725 -23.96 -18.55 -24.51
C THR A 725 -25.27 -19.01 -25.15
N LYS A 726 -26.35 -18.26 -24.95
CA LYS A 726 -27.65 -18.56 -25.57
C LYS A 726 -27.64 -18.22 -27.08
N GLY A 727 -28.25 -19.07 -27.90
CA GLY A 727 -28.43 -18.82 -29.34
C GLY A 727 -28.33 -20.08 -30.19
N LYS A 728 -28.67 -19.96 -31.49
CA LYS A 728 -28.55 -21.05 -32.48
C LYS A 728 -27.37 -20.89 -33.46
N VAL A 729 -26.52 -19.87 -33.24
CA VAL A 729 -25.39 -19.55 -34.12
C VAL A 729 -24.13 -19.31 -33.30
N ASN A 730 -22.99 -19.69 -33.86
CA ASN A 730 -21.65 -19.60 -33.26
C ASN A 730 -20.58 -19.31 -34.33
N TYR A 731 -20.93 -18.57 -35.40
CA TYR A 731 -20.04 -18.24 -36.50
C TYR A 731 -20.36 -16.87 -37.10
N TRP A 732 -19.42 -16.29 -37.85
CA TRP A 732 -19.58 -15.04 -38.60
C TRP A 732 -19.07 -15.19 -40.04
N PRO A 733 -19.73 -14.60 -41.07
CA PRO A 733 -21.03 -13.95 -40.99
C PRO A 733 -22.17 -14.97 -40.84
N ASN A 734 -23.29 -14.55 -40.25
CA ASN A 734 -24.47 -15.40 -40.09
C ASN A 734 -25.74 -14.65 -40.49
N ARG A 735 -26.80 -15.40 -40.82
CA ARG A 735 -28.09 -14.86 -41.33
C ARG A 735 -28.85 -13.93 -40.37
N TYR A 736 -28.45 -13.88 -39.09
CA TYR A 736 -29.07 -12.99 -38.10
C TYR A 736 -28.26 -11.72 -37.89
N SER A 737 -27.09 -11.60 -38.52
CA SER A 737 -26.09 -10.56 -38.22
C SER A 737 -25.76 -10.48 -36.73
N ALA A 738 -25.85 -11.61 -36.01
CA ALA A 738 -25.57 -11.66 -34.58
C ALA A 738 -24.06 -11.56 -34.33
N VAL A 739 -23.66 -10.72 -33.36
CA VAL A 739 -22.25 -10.42 -33.02
C VAL A 739 -21.46 -9.94 -34.25
N PRO A 740 -21.85 -8.82 -34.87
CA PRO A 740 -21.08 -8.24 -35.97
C PRO A 740 -19.73 -7.69 -35.48
N PRO A 741 -18.70 -7.63 -36.34
CA PRO A 741 -17.45 -6.93 -36.04
C PRO A 741 -17.70 -5.45 -35.73
N THR A 742 -16.96 -4.93 -34.74
CA THR A 742 -16.90 -3.50 -34.45
C THR A 742 -16.15 -2.76 -35.56
N LYS A 743 -16.59 -1.55 -35.92
CA LYS A 743 -15.89 -0.71 -36.90
C LYS A 743 -14.72 0.06 -36.25
N PRO A 744 -13.68 0.46 -37.01
CA PRO A 744 -12.59 1.28 -36.49
C PRO A 744 -13.04 2.52 -35.71
N GLU A 745 -14.01 3.27 -36.25
CA GLU A 745 -14.56 4.48 -35.62
C GLU A 745 -15.32 4.23 -34.30
N ASP A 746 -15.71 2.97 -34.05
CA ASP A 746 -16.41 2.54 -32.83
C ASP A 746 -15.43 1.89 -31.82
N GLY A 747 -14.13 2.10 -31.98
CA GLY A 747 -13.10 1.64 -31.04
C GLY A 747 -12.56 0.22 -31.29
N ALA A 748 -12.68 -0.30 -32.52
CA ALA A 748 -12.05 -1.57 -32.87
C ALA A 748 -10.51 -1.50 -32.84
N TYR A 749 -9.86 -2.61 -32.50
CA TYR A 749 -8.41 -2.74 -32.69
C TYR A 749 -8.08 -2.75 -34.19
N VAL A 750 -7.11 -1.94 -34.61
CA VAL A 750 -6.63 -1.87 -35.99
C VAL A 750 -5.12 -1.97 -35.98
N ASP A 751 -4.60 -2.96 -36.68
CA ASP A 751 -3.16 -3.08 -36.91
C ASP A 751 -2.64 -1.89 -37.72
N TYR A 752 -1.57 -1.26 -37.24
CA TYR A 752 -0.92 -0.21 -38.00
C TYR A 752 -0.40 -0.77 -39.33
N PRO A 753 -0.67 -0.13 -40.48
CA PRO A 753 -0.29 -0.63 -41.80
C PRO A 753 1.21 -0.40 -42.09
N ALA A 754 2.08 -1.01 -41.28
CA ALA A 754 3.52 -0.93 -41.41
C ALA A 754 3.99 -1.46 -42.78
N LYS A 755 4.95 -0.77 -43.40
CA LYS A 755 5.57 -1.24 -44.65
C LYS A 755 6.59 -2.33 -44.34
N ILE A 756 6.33 -3.54 -44.81
CA ILE A 756 7.27 -4.66 -44.71
C ILE A 756 7.95 -4.88 -46.06
N ALA A 757 9.27 -4.72 -46.12
CA ALA A 757 10.09 -4.99 -47.29
C ALA A 757 11.31 -5.83 -46.91
N GLY A 758 11.52 -6.96 -47.58
CA GLY A 758 12.63 -7.85 -47.26
C GLY A 758 12.53 -9.20 -47.95
N ILE A 759 13.27 -10.17 -47.41
CA ILE A 759 13.26 -11.58 -47.83
C ILE A 759 12.87 -12.46 -46.64
N LYS A 760 12.27 -13.63 -46.90
CA LYS A 760 12.06 -14.64 -45.86
C LYS A 760 13.40 -15.31 -45.54
N ALA A 761 14.03 -14.95 -44.42
CA ALA A 761 15.34 -15.45 -44.01
C ALA A 761 15.45 -15.60 -42.48
N ARG A 762 16.33 -16.49 -42.02
CA ARG A 762 16.73 -16.61 -40.61
C ARG A 762 18.09 -15.93 -40.44
N THR A 763 18.06 -14.62 -40.17
CA THR A 763 19.27 -13.78 -40.06
C THR A 763 18.99 -12.59 -39.15
N GLN A 764 20.05 -11.99 -38.61
CA GLN A 764 19.99 -10.71 -37.91
C GLN A 764 20.46 -9.55 -38.79
N SER A 765 19.95 -8.35 -38.51
CA SER A 765 20.37 -7.10 -39.16
C SER A 765 21.81 -6.72 -38.75
N LYS A 766 22.40 -5.73 -39.42
CA LYS A 766 23.77 -5.27 -39.10
C LYS A 766 23.85 -4.64 -37.70
N LYS A 767 22.86 -3.85 -37.29
CA LYS A 767 22.86 -3.12 -36.00
C LYS A 767 22.75 -4.05 -34.79
N PHE A 768 22.07 -5.19 -34.95
CA PHE A 768 21.98 -6.22 -33.90
C PHE A 768 23.34 -6.86 -33.57
N ARG A 769 24.32 -6.85 -34.48
CA ARG A 769 25.63 -7.51 -34.29
C ARG A 769 26.61 -6.76 -33.37
N GLU A 770 26.21 -5.62 -32.81
CA GLU A 770 26.98 -4.91 -31.78
C GLU A 770 26.53 -5.39 -30.40
N HIS A 771 27.44 -5.93 -29.61
CA HIS A 771 27.09 -6.61 -28.35
C HIS A 771 27.80 -6.07 -27.10
N ILE A 772 28.77 -5.15 -27.25
CA ILE A 772 29.71 -4.84 -26.16
C ILE A 772 29.60 -3.38 -25.72
N SER A 773 29.22 -2.46 -26.60
CA SER A 773 29.18 -1.02 -26.29
C SER A 773 28.28 -0.70 -25.11
N GLN A 774 27.07 -1.27 -25.05
CA GLN A 774 26.18 -0.96 -23.92
C GLN A 774 26.56 -1.67 -22.62
N ALA A 775 27.25 -2.81 -22.69
CA ALA A 775 27.86 -3.43 -21.51
C ALA A 775 28.94 -2.52 -20.90
N GLU A 776 29.80 -1.94 -21.75
CA GLU A 776 30.79 -0.94 -21.36
C GLU A 776 30.12 0.35 -20.82
N LEU A 777 29.06 0.83 -21.48
CA LEU A 777 28.28 2.01 -21.05
C LEU A 777 27.71 1.81 -19.64
N PHE A 778 27.11 0.65 -19.39
CA PHE A 778 26.56 0.30 -18.07
C PHE A 778 27.67 0.28 -17.02
N TYR A 779 28.73 -0.49 -17.23
CA TYR A 779 29.85 -0.56 -16.28
C TYR A 779 30.45 0.81 -15.99
N ASN A 780 30.66 1.64 -17.01
CA ASN A 780 31.18 3.00 -16.84
C ASN A 780 30.27 3.89 -15.99
N SER A 781 28.96 3.67 -16.05
CA SER A 781 27.95 4.47 -15.36
C SER A 781 27.79 4.09 -13.88
N LEU A 782 28.26 2.91 -13.47
CA LEU A 782 28.22 2.47 -12.08
C LEU A 782 29.11 3.33 -11.17
N SER A 783 28.62 3.55 -9.95
CA SER A 783 29.39 4.16 -8.87
C SER A 783 30.48 3.20 -8.36
N PRO A 784 31.47 3.68 -7.58
CA PRO A 784 32.57 2.84 -7.12
C PRO A 784 32.15 1.57 -6.35
N HIS A 785 31.15 1.67 -5.46
CA HIS A 785 30.67 0.51 -4.70
C HIS A 785 29.90 -0.47 -5.58
N GLU A 786 29.09 0.01 -6.53
CA GLU A 786 28.40 -0.86 -7.50
C GLU A 786 29.40 -1.61 -8.40
N LYS A 787 30.53 -0.99 -8.79
CA LYS A 787 31.60 -1.67 -9.52
C LYS A 787 32.28 -2.75 -8.69
N LEU A 788 32.52 -2.47 -7.41
CA LEU A 788 33.07 -3.44 -6.47
C LEU A 788 32.13 -4.63 -6.32
N HIS A 789 30.84 -4.38 -6.08
CA HIS A 789 29.83 -5.45 -5.96
C HIS A 789 29.71 -6.27 -7.24
N LEU A 790 29.73 -5.65 -8.43
CA LEU A 790 29.71 -6.36 -9.70
C LEU A 790 30.94 -7.26 -9.86
N THR A 791 32.11 -6.77 -9.46
CA THR A 791 33.35 -7.56 -9.48
C THR A 791 33.26 -8.74 -8.51
N ASN A 792 32.77 -8.50 -7.29
CA ASN A 792 32.55 -9.54 -6.28
C ASN A 792 31.53 -10.59 -6.74
N ALA A 793 30.48 -10.17 -7.45
CA ALA A 793 29.46 -11.06 -8.00
C ALA A 793 30.04 -11.98 -9.08
N LEU A 794 30.80 -11.42 -10.04
CA LEU A 794 31.51 -12.22 -11.04
C LEU A 794 32.52 -13.17 -10.39
N GLY A 795 33.26 -12.70 -9.39
CA GLY A 795 34.17 -13.54 -8.62
C GLY A 795 33.45 -14.70 -7.93
N PHE A 796 32.32 -14.44 -7.27
CA PHE A 796 31.52 -15.48 -6.63
C PHE A 796 30.93 -16.47 -7.65
N GLU A 797 30.30 -15.98 -8.71
CA GLU A 797 29.57 -16.82 -9.66
C GLU A 797 30.51 -17.72 -10.47
N LEU A 798 31.67 -17.20 -10.88
CA LEU A 798 32.66 -17.97 -11.65
C LEU A 798 33.50 -18.90 -10.77
N ASP A 799 33.65 -18.62 -9.47
CA ASP A 799 34.24 -19.56 -8.51
C ASP A 799 33.43 -20.87 -8.39
N HIS A 800 32.11 -20.79 -8.63
CA HIS A 800 31.21 -21.96 -8.66
C HIS A 800 31.14 -22.63 -10.05
N CYS A 801 31.99 -22.25 -11.00
CA CYS A 801 32.14 -22.95 -12.26
C CYS A 801 33.31 -23.94 -12.17
N ASP A 802 33.00 -25.23 -12.03
CA ASP A 802 34.01 -26.29 -11.93
C ASP A 802 34.87 -26.44 -13.20
N ASP A 803 34.35 -26.08 -14.38
CA ASP A 803 35.11 -26.16 -15.63
C ASP A 803 35.93 -24.88 -15.89
N HIS A 804 37.25 -25.01 -15.80
CA HIS A 804 38.18 -23.93 -16.11
C HIS A 804 38.01 -23.27 -17.47
N VAL A 805 37.55 -24.02 -18.48
CA VAL A 805 37.29 -23.44 -19.80
C VAL A 805 36.25 -22.33 -19.72
N VAL A 806 35.26 -22.47 -18.83
CA VAL A 806 34.17 -21.51 -18.66
C VAL A 806 34.68 -20.20 -18.06
N TYR A 807 35.36 -20.25 -16.90
CA TYR A 807 35.81 -19.02 -16.25
C TYR A 807 36.97 -18.34 -16.99
N GLU A 808 37.86 -19.08 -17.67
CA GLU A 808 38.91 -18.50 -18.53
C GLU A 808 38.31 -17.70 -19.70
N ARG A 809 37.29 -18.27 -20.34
CA ARG A 809 36.55 -17.62 -21.43
C ARG A 809 35.75 -16.41 -20.94
N MET A 810 35.19 -16.46 -19.74
CA MET A 810 34.50 -15.31 -19.18
C MET A 810 35.46 -14.17 -18.86
N VAL A 811 36.64 -14.43 -18.31
CA VAL A 811 37.71 -13.41 -18.17
C VAL A 811 38.04 -12.78 -19.53
N ASP A 812 38.13 -13.60 -20.57
CA ASP A 812 38.40 -13.17 -21.94
C ASP A 812 37.29 -12.26 -22.51
N ARG A 813 36.02 -12.56 -22.23
CA ARG A 813 34.85 -11.70 -22.55
C ARG A 813 34.90 -10.38 -21.77
N LEU A 814 35.22 -10.41 -20.48
CA LEU A 814 35.31 -9.21 -19.64
C LEU A 814 36.38 -8.24 -20.14
N ALA A 815 37.47 -8.75 -20.74
CA ALA A 815 38.53 -7.93 -21.34
C ALA A 815 38.08 -7.15 -22.60
N GLU A 816 36.91 -7.48 -23.17
CA GLU A 816 36.24 -6.68 -24.20
C GLU A 816 35.46 -5.50 -23.61
N ILE A 817 35.08 -5.58 -22.33
CA ILE A 817 34.33 -4.52 -21.63
C ILE A 817 35.31 -3.58 -20.92
N ASP A 818 36.08 -4.11 -19.96
CA ASP A 818 37.00 -3.35 -19.14
C ASP A 818 38.18 -4.22 -18.67
N LEU A 819 39.40 -3.80 -19.01
CA LEU A 819 40.63 -4.52 -18.64
C LEU A 819 40.80 -4.68 -17.13
N THR A 820 40.51 -3.64 -16.35
CA THR A 820 40.72 -3.67 -14.89
C THR A 820 39.73 -4.64 -14.24
N LEU A 821 38.47 -4.63 -14.70
CA LEU A 821 37.47 -5.61 -14.26
C LEU A 821 37.95 -7.04 -14.55
N ALA A 822 38.38 -7.30 -15.78
CA ALA A 822 38.85 -8.63 -16.19
C ALA A 822 40.07 -9.09 -15.39
N GLN A 823 41.00 -8.18 -15.10
CA GLN A 823 42.18 -8.47 -14.27
C GLN A 823 41.77 -8.84 -12.84
N SER A 824 40.92 -8.04 -12.20
CA SER A 824 40.45 -8.31 -10.84
C SER A 824 39.70 -9.64 -10.74
N VAL A 825 38.83 -9.97 -11.71
CA VAL A 825 38.11 -11.25 -11.73
C VAL A 825 39.07 -12.42 -11.95
N ALA A 826 40.02 -12.31 -12.88
CA ALA A 826 41.02 -13.35 -13.13
C ALA A 826 41.89 -13.65 -11.90
N GLU A 827 42.24 -12.62 -11.12
CA GLU A 827 42.98 -12.79 -9.85
C GLU A 827 42.14 -13.53 -8.79
N MET A 828 40.81 -13.43 -8.83
CA MET A 828 39.91 -14.06 -7.87
C MET A 828 39.61 -15.54 -8.20
N VAL A 829 39.30 -15.84 -9.46
CA VAL A 829 38.76 -17.16 -9.86
C VAL A 829 39.76 -18.03 -10.62
N GLY A 830 40.90 -17.47 -11.03
CA GLY A 830 41.89 -18.13 -11.87
C GLY A 830 41.75 -17.80 -13.35
N GLY A 831 42.60 -18.43 -14.16
CA GLY A 831 42.76 -18.14 -15.59
C GLY A 831 43.88 -17.13 -15.89
N GLY A 832 44.14 -16.92 -17.19
CA GLY A 832 45.20 -16.01 -17.65
C GLY A 832 44.82 -14.54 -17.44
N VAL A 833 45.55 -13.82 -16.58
CA VAL A 833 45.33 -12.37 -16.34
C VAL A 833 45.61 -11.56 -17.62
N PRO A 834 44.61 -10.91 -18.22
CA PRO A 834 44.79 -10.19 -19.48
C PRO A 834 45.69 -8.96 -19.29
N GLN A 835 46.61 -8.76 -20.24
CA GLN A 835 47.60 -7.67 -20.18
C GLN A 835 47.23 -6.46 -21.05
N LYS A 836 46.25 -6.61 -21.94
CA LYS A 836 45.84 -5.57 -22.90
C LYS A 836 44.34 -5.61 -23.08
N ALA A 837 43.73 -4.43 -23.23
CA ALA A 837 42.32 -4.32 -23.61
C ALA A 837 42.12 -4.89 -25.02
N LYS A 838 41.00 -5.59 -25.25
CA LYS A 838 40.69 -6.17 -26.56
C LYS A 838 40.08 -5.20 -27.55
N ARG A 839 39.48 -4.12 -27.05
CA ARG A 839 38.90 -3.03 -27.84
C ARG A 839 39.19 -1.67 -27.21
N PRO A 840 39.21 -0.59 -27.99
CA PRO A 840 39.26 0.76 -27.44
C PRO A 840 38.02 1.04 -26.57
N LYS A 841 38.24 1.56 -25.36
CA LYS A 841 37.14 2.06 -24.51
C LYS A 841 36.55 3.31 -25.12
N HIS A 842 35.23 3.40 -25.17
CA HIS A 842 34.55 4.65 -25.51
C HIS A 842 34.39 5.59 -24.30
N ASN A 843 34.55 5.09 -23.06
CA ASN A 843 34.46 5.84 -21.79
C ASN A 843 33.17 6.67 -21.60
N LYS A 844 32.12 6.41 -22.40
CA LYS A 844 30.82 7.04 -22.25
C LYS A 844 30.11 6.50 -21.01
N LYS A 845 29.26 7.34 -20.40
CA LYS A 845 28.31 7.02 -19.33
C LYS A 845 26.91 7.43 -19.77
N ALA A 846 25.89 6.92 -19.10
CA ALA A 846 24.51 7.35 -19.28
C ALA A 846 23.80 7.45 -17.93
N LYS A 847 23.01 8.52 -17.77
CA LYS A 847 22.09 8.69 -16.65
C LYS A 847 21.03 7.58 -16.61
N GLY A 848 20.62 7.20 -15.42
CA GLY A 848 19.52 6.26 -15.19
C GLY A 848 19.96 4.78 -15.23
N LEU A 849 21.27 4.52 -15.25
CA LEU A 849 21.80 3.15 -15.19
C LEU A 849 22.19 2.77 -13.75
N SER A 850 22.95 3.64 -13.07
CA SER A 850 23.29 3.46 -11.66
C SER A 850 22.04 3.56 -10.77
N GLN A 851 22.00 2.80 -9.68
CA GLN A 851 20.93 2.90 -8.70
C GLN A 851 20.96 4.24 -7.94
N VAL A 852 22.14 4.87 -7.84
CA VAL A 852 22.30 6.15 -7.13
C VAL A 852 21.56 7.30 -7.84
N ASP A 853 21.29 7.16 -9.13
CA ASP A 853 20.47 8.11 -9.91
C ASP A 853 18.99 8.11 -9.49
N TYR A 854 18.57 7.10 -8.72
CA TYR A 854 17.20 6.90 -8.26
C TYR A 854 17.09 6.90 -6.73
N ALA A 855 17.98 7.59 -6.03
CA ALA A 855 17.76 7.93 -4.63
C ALA A 855 16.45 8.74 -4.47
N PRO A 856 15.69 8.56 -3.37
CA PRO A 856 14.51 9.38 -3.10
C PRO A 856 14.86 10.88 -3.13
N SER A 857 14.01 11.70 -3.75
CA SER A 857 14.24 13.16 -3.84
C SER A 857 14.27 13.85 -2.48
N THR A 858 13.59 13.27 -1.50
CA THR A 858 13.62 13.68 -0.09
C THR A 858 14.06 12.48 0.74
N PRO A 859 15.05 12.62 1.64
CA PRO A 859 15.43 11.56 2.57
C PRO A 859 14.20 10.99 3.30
N THR A 860 14.03 9.68 3.22
CA THR A 860 12.90 9.00 3.84
C THR A 860 13.32 7.65 4.39
N ILE A 861 12.69 7.26 5.48
CA ILE A 861 12.80 5.93 6.08
C ILE A 861 11.45 5.22 6.11
N ALA A 862 10.45 5.76 5.39
CA ALA A 862 9.14 5.15 5.28
C ALA A 862 9.28 3.69 4.86
N THR A 863 8.54 2.81 5.54
CA THR A 863 8.50 1.36 5.35
C THR A 863 9.76 0.58 5.78
N ARG A 864 10.85 1.25 6.17
CA ARG A 864 12.08 0.58 6.63
C ARG A 864 11.83 -0.12 7.96
N MET A 865 12.34 -1.33 8.11
CA MET A 865 12.23 -2.12 9.33
C MET A 865 13.45 -1.88 10.22
N VAL A 866 13.24 -1.49 11.47
CA VAL A 866 14.34 -1.20 12.41
C VAL A 866 14.24 -2.10 13.63
N ALA A 867 15.27 -2.90 13.89
CA ALA A 867 15.36 -3.73 15.08
C ALA A 867 15.78 -2.90 16.29
N ILE A 868 15.04 -3.00 17.39
CA ILE A 868 15.35 -2.40 18.69
C ILE A 868 15.70 -3.53 19.65
N ILE A 869 16.98 -3.69 19.98
CA ILE A 869 17.47 -4.85 20.75
C ILE A 869 17.48 -4.52 22.24
N ILE A 870 16.77 -5.32 23.05
CA ILE A 870 16.64 -5.09 24.49
C ILE A 870 16.84 -6.37 25.33
N ALA A 871 17.26 -6.18 26.58
CA ALA A 871 17.21 -7.16 27.64
C ALA A 871 16.65 -6.51 28.93
N ASP A 872 16.49 -7.29 30.00
CA ASP A 872 15.97 -6.75 31.26
C ASP A 872 16.85 -5.60 31.78
N GLY A 873 16.22 -4.51 32.18
CA GLY A 873 16.88 -3.29 32.64
C GLY A 873 17.36 -2.37 31.51
N TYR A 874 16.66 -2.36 30.38
CA TYR A 874 16.90 -1.40 29.30
C TYR A 874 16.42 0.01 29.68
N ASP A 875 16.98 1.05 29.06
CA ASP A 875 16.56 2.44 29.25
C ASP A 875 15.18 2.69 28.59
N PRO A 876 14.11 2.93 29.38
CA PRO A 876 12.78 3.18 28.83
C PRO A 876 12.67 4.51 28.08
N ILE A 877 13.52 5.50 28.36
CA ILE A 877 13.44 6.81 27.72
C ILE A 877 13.92 6.68 26.27
N ALA A 878 15.12 6.16 26.06
CA ALA A 878 15.64 5.93 24.70
C ALA A 878 14.77 4.96 23.90
N TYR A 879 14.30 3.87 24.53
CA TYR A 879 13.45 2.87 23.86
C TYR A 879 12.11 3.47 23.38
N ASN A 880 11.40 4.21 24.24
CA ASN A 880 10.11 4.79 23.85
C ASN A 880 10.31 5.95 22.85
N GLY A 881 11.36 6.75 23.03
CA GLY A 881 11.72 7.87 22.15
C GLY A 881 12.00 7.41 20.72
N ILE A 882 12.90 6.43 20.55
CA ILE A 882 13.23 5.92 19.22
C ILE A 882 12.03 5.26 18.54
N ARG A 883 11.24 4.47 19.29
CA ARG A 883 10.09 3.75 18.73
C ARG A 883 9.02 4.72 18.23
N ALA A 884 8.75 5.77 18.99
CA ALA A 884 7.82 6.83 18.59
C ALA A 884 8.34 7.61 17.37
N ALA A 885 9.62 8.01 17.39
CA ALA A 885 10.24 8.77 16.31
C ALA A 885 10.26 8.01 14.96
N LEU A 886 10.64 6.74 14.99
CA LEU A 886 10.65 5.88 13.81
C LEU A 886 9.23 5.68 13.25
N SER A 887 8.26 5.40 14.13
CA SER A 887 6.86 5.24 13.71
C SER A 887 6.30 6.53 13.09
N ALA A 888 6.62 7.69 13.68
CA ALA A 888 6.20 9.00 13.16
C ALA A 888 6.80 9.33 11.79
N ALA A 889 8.00 8.81 11.50
CA ALA A 889 8.67 8.91 10.20
C ALA A 889 8.23 7.81 9.19
N GLY A 890 7.27 6.96 9.57
CA GLY A 890 6.74 5.89 8.73
C GLY A 890 7.59 4.62 8.67
N ALA A 891 8.65 4.51 9.48
CA ALA A 891 9.40 3.27 9.64
C ALA A 891 8.66 2.29 10.56
N LEU A 892 9.04 1.01 10.50
CA LEU A 892 8.45 -0.09 11.26
C LEU A 892 9.44 -0.55 12.36
N PRO A 893 9.28 -0.11 13.62
CA PRO A 893 10.15 -0.54 14.70
C PRO A 893 9.74 -1.93 15.24
N PHE A 894 10.69 -2.85 15.32
CA PHE A 894 10.52 -4.19 15.88
C PHE A 894 11.38 -4.38 17.13
N THR A 895 10.76 -4.79 18.21
CA THR A 895 11.43 -5.08 19.47
C THR A 895 12.00 -6.50 19.45
N ILE A 896 13.31 -6.61 19.60
CA ILE A 896 14.04 -7.89 19.63
C ILE A 896 14.58 -8.12 21.04
N GLY A 897 14.03 -9.10 21.73
CA GLY A 897 14.41 -9.42 23.11
C GLY A 897 15.37 -10.61 23.20
N VAL A 898 16.03 -10.78 24.36
CA VAL A 898 16.72 -12.05 24.69
C VAL A 898 15.75 -13.24 24.83
N ARG A 899 14.46 -12.96 24.98
CA ARG A 899 13.33 -13.91 25.00
C ARG A 899 12.10 -13.22 24.41
N ARG A 900 11.09 -14.00 24.00
CA ARG A 900 9.84 -13.43 23.47
C ARG A 900 8.82 -13.09 24.55
N ASN A 901 8.98 -13.59 25.78
CA ASN A 901 8.19 -13.13 26.93
C ASN A 901 8.58 -11.69 27.31
N LYS A 902 7.77 -11.02 28.11
CA LYS A 902 7.99 -9.66 28.58
C LYS A 902 9.44 -9.41 29.07
N ILE A 903 9.97 -8.27 28.68
CA ILE A 903 11.24 -7.69 29.11
C ILE A 903 10.91 -6.44 29.94
N TRP A 904 11.53 -6.29 31.10
CA TRP A 904 11.25 -5.19 32.03
C TRP A 904 12.26 -4.07 31.89
N ALA A 905 11.80 -2.82 31.86
CA ALA A 905 12.67 -1.66 31.79
C ALA A 905 13.45 -1.45 33.11
N ALA A 906 14.50 -0.64 33.07
CA ALA A 906 15.20 -0.22 34.29
C ALA A 906 14.22 0.48 35.24
N GLY A 907 14.20 0.05 36.51
CA GLY A 907 13.28 0.56 37.54
C GLY A 907 11.89 -0.09 37.56
N GLU A 908 11.57 -1.00 36.63
CA GLU A 908 10.33 -1.77 36.68
C GLU A 908 10.47 -3.08 37.47
N GLU A 909 9.40 -3.46 38.19
CA GLU A 909 9.34 -4.74 38.91
C GLU A 909 9.03 -5.91 37.95
N LYS A 910 9.90 -6.94 37.96
CA LYS A 910 9.70 -8.15 37.16
C LYS A 910 8.42 -8.88 37.58
N GLY A 911 7.59 -9.24 36.61
CA GLY A 911 6.33 -9.94 36.86
C GLY A 911 5.12 -9.03 37.10
N SER A 912 5.28 -7.71 37.07
CA SER A 912 4.15 -6.78 37.10
C SER A 912 3.14 -7.08 35.98
N LYS A 913 1.84 -7.07 36.31
CA LYS A 913 0.74 -7.31 35.36
C LYS A 913 0.65 -6.21 34.29
N THR A 914 0.98 -4.97 34.65
CA THR A 914 0.85 -3.77 33.80
C THR A 914 2.19 -3.31 33.20
N GLY A 915 3.32 -3.79 33.71
CA GLY A 915 4.66 -3.47 33.22
C GLY A 915 5.21 -4.44 32.17
N GLY A 916 6.41 -4.12 31.67
CA GLY A 916 7.16 -4.91 30.71
C GLY A 916 6.64 -4.84 29.27
N VAL A 917 7.58 -4.88 28.32
CA VAL A 917 7.30 -4.93 26.88
C VAL A 917 7.44 -6.36 26.40
N GLN A 918 6.42 -6.88 25.69
CA GLN A 918 6.53 -8.13 24.95
C GLN A 918 7.30 -7.87 23.64
N PRO A 919 8.48 -8.47 23.43
CA PRO A 919 9.20 -8.33 22.16
C PRO A 919 8.41 -8.97 21.01
N ASP A 920 8.52 -8.39 19.82
CA ASP A 920 7.94 -8.95 18.60
C ASP A 920 8.59 -10.31 18.30
N HIS A 921 9.92 -10.36 18.46
CA HIS A 921 10.72 -11.57 18.31
C HIS A 921 11.81 -11.65 19.38
N HIS A 922 12.41 -12.83 19.53
CA HIS A 922 13.63 -13.01 20.30
C HIS A 922 14.85 -13.09 19.38
N LEU A 923 16.04 -12.83 19.93
CA LEU A 923 17.33 -12.76 19.21
C LEU A 923 17.64 -13.98 18.33
N GLU A 924 17.21 -15.18 18.72
CA GLU A 924 17.43 -16.40 17.92
C GLU A 924 16.40 -16.60 16.80
N GLY A 925 15.20 -16.04 16.92
CA GLY A 925 14.13 -16.21 15.94
C GLY A 925 14.24 -15.27 14.74
N MET A 926 15.09 -14.25 14.82
CA MET A 926 15.34 -13.27 13.76
C MET A 926 16.85 -13.00 13.64
N ARG A 927 17.28 -12.35 12.55
CA ARG A 927 18.67 -11.91 12.33
C ARG A 927 18.69 -10.49 11.82
N SER A 928 19.86 -9.84 11.89
CA SER A 928 19.96 -8.43 11.46
C SER A 928 19.66 -8.29 9.97
N THR A 929 19.96 -9.31 9.16
CA THR A 929 19.61 -9.47 7.74
C THR A 929 18.16 -9.08 7.41
N LEU A 930 17.21 -9.38 8.30
CA LEU A 930 15.78 -9.14 8.08
C LEU A 930 15.33 -7.70 8.38
N PHE A 931 16.27 -6.82 8.76
CA PHE A 931 16.01 -5.42 9.11
C PHE A 931 16.93 -4.49 8.33
N ASP A 932 16.50 -3.25 8.14
CA ASP A 932 17.31 -2.20 7.49
C ASP A 932 18.33 -1.58 8.45
N SER A 933 18.07 -1.64 9.77
CA SER A 933 18.90 -0.99 10.77
C SER A 933 18.75 -1.61 12.16
N VAL A 934 19.74 -1.42 13.02
CA VAL A 934 19.74 -1.88 14.42
C VAL A 934 19.92 -0.71 15.38
N PHE A 935 19.06 -0.62 16.38
CA PHE A 935 19.16 0.31 17.50
C PHE A 935 19.27 -0.43 18.84
N ILE A 936 20.16 0.00 19.71
CA ILE A 936 20.34 -0.56 21.06
C ILE A 936 20.28 0.58 22.09
N PRO A 937 19.22 0.65 22.92
CA PRO A 937 19.16 1.61 24.02
C PRO A 937 20.13 1.22 25.14
N GLY A 938 20.49 2.20 25.96
CA GLY A 938 21.28 2.00 27.17
C GLY A 938 20.55 1.19 28.25
N GLY A 939 21.06 1.26 29.48
CA GLY A 939 20.62 0.47 30.61
C GLY A 939 21.65 -0.59 30.99
N ALA A 940 22.44 -0.28 32.03
CA ALA A 940 23.57 -1.10 32.46
C ALA A 940 23.28 -2.61 32.60
N GLN A 941 22.11 -2.99 33.14
CA GLN A 941 21.73 -4.40 33.29
C GLN A 941 21.40 -5.07 31.95
N SER A 942 20.71 -4.35 31.05
CA SER A 942 20.41 -4.83 29.71
C SER A 942 21.71 -5.09 28.95
N ILE A 943 22.62 -4.12 28.95
CA ILE A 943 23.90 -4.23 28.24
C ILE A 943 24.80 -5.30 28.85
N ALA A 944 24.85 -5.43 30.18
CA ALA A 944 25.60 -6.53 30.83
C ALA A 944 25.09 -7.91 30.41
N THR A 945 23.80 -8.03 30.10
CA THR A 945 23.18 -9.25 29.58
C THR A 945 23.52 -9.46 28.10
N LEU A 946 23.35 -8.43 27.26
CA LEU A 946 23.62 -8.51 25.82
C LEU A 946 25.10 -8.77 25.52
N ARG A 947 26.02 -8.16 26.27
CA ARG A 947 27.48 -8.36 26.15
C ARG A 947 27.90 -9.82 26.34
N LYS A 948 27.17 -10.59 27.14
CA LYS A 948 27.43 -12.02 27.40
C LYS A 948 26.66 -12.95 26.44
N ASN A 949 25.92 -12.40 25.49
CA ASN A 949 25.13 -13.15 24.53
C ASN A 949 25.79 -13.09 23.15
N GLY A 950 26.37 -14.21 22.70
CA GLY A 950 27.05 -14.30 21.40
C GLY A 950 26.16 -13.94 20.22
N ARG A 951 24.86 -14.24 20.29
CA ARG A 951 23.90 -13.83 19.26
C ARG A 951 23.74 -12.31 19.23
N ALA A 952 23.58 -11.65 20.37
CA ALA A 952 23.49 -10.18 20.41
C ALA A 952 24.74 -9.50 19.83
N VAL A 953 25.94 -10.00 20.14
CA VAL A 953 27.20 -9.52 19.54
C VAL A 953 27.17 -9.71 18.02
N HIS A 954 26.75 -10.89 17.55
CA HIS A 954 26.62 -11.18 16.12
C HIS A 954 25.63 -10.26 15.42
N TRP A 955 24.50 -9.88 16.04
CA TRP A 955 23.55 -8.93 15.44
C TRP A 955 24.19 -7.59 15.11
N VAL A 956 25.09 -7.08 15.96
CA VAL A 956 25.83 -5.84 15.71
C VAL A 956 26.86 -6.03 14.60
N ARG A 957 27.63 -7.13 14.66
CA ARG A 957 28.66 -7.44 13.66
C ARG A 957 28.09 -7.67 12.26
N GLU A 958 26.97 -8.38 12.17
CA GLU A 958 26.25 -8.64 10.92
C GLU A 958 25.63 -7.38 10.35
N ALA A 959 24.99 -6.55 11.18
CA ALA A 959 24.54 -5.22 10.73
C ALA A 959 25.71 -4.35 10.26
N PHE A 960 26.88 -4.45 10.92
CA PHE A 960 28.07 -3.70 10.54
C PHE A 960 28.63 -4.16 9.19
N GLY A 961 28.83 -5.46 9.04
CA GLY A 961 29.35 -6.11 7.82
C GLY A 961 28.42 -5.93 6.62
N HIS A 962 27.10 -5.92 6.86
CA HIS A 962 26.09 -5.62 5.84
C HIS A 962 25.84 -4.13 5.65
N LEU A 963 26.72 -3.26 6.14
CA LEU A 963 26.74 -1.82 5.86
C LEU A 963 25.50 -1.06 6.37
N LYS A 964 24.76 -1.62 7.33
CA LYS A 964 23.55 -1.02 7.89
C LYS A 964 23.89 0.11 8.84
N ALA A 965 22.92 1.01 9.02
CA ALA A 965 22.99 1.97 10.11
C ALA A 965 22.90 1.24 11.46
N ILE A 966 23.66 1.72 12.44
CA ILE A 966 23.66 1.19 13.81
C ILE A 966 23.53 2.36 14.76
N GLY A 967 22.50 2.36 15.60
CA GLY A 967 22.27 3.39 16.61
C GLY A 967 22.50 2.84 18.01
N ALA A 968 23.24 3.55 18.86
CA ALA A 968 23.41 3.18 20.26
C ALA A 968 23.45 4.37 21.20
N THR A 969 22.80 4.24 22.36
CA THR A 969 22.78 5.29 23.40
C THR A 969 23.21 4.77 24.76
N GLY A 970 23.75 5.64 25.61
CA GLY A 970 24.13 5.27 26.97
C GLY A 970 25.20 4.18 27.01
N GLU A 971 25.02 3.19 27.89
CA GLU A 971 25.94 2.06 28.04
C GLU A 971 26.03 1.18 26.77
N ALA A 972 25.06 1.28 25.85
CA ALA A 972 25.08 0.52 24.60
C ALA A 972 26.21 0.96 23.67
N VAL A 973 26.69 2.20 23.78
CA VAL A 973 27.79 2.72 22.95
C VAL A 973 29.05 1.87 23.14
N GLN A 974 29.37 1.54 24.40
CA GLN A 974 30.53 0.71 24.72
C GLN A 974 30.34 -0.74 24.23
N PHE A 975 29.12 -1.28 24.26
CA PHE A 975 28.84 -2.61 23.71
C PHE A 975 28.97 -2.66 22.19
N VAL A 976 28.45 -1.65 21.47
CA VAL A 976 28.63 -1.57 20.01
C VAL A 976 30.10 -1.40 19.66
N ARG A 977 30.82 -0.54 20.39
CA ARG A 977 32.28 -0.41 20.25
C ARG A 977 32.95 -1.77 20.39
N GLU A 978 32.75 -2.51 21.48
CA GLU A 978 33.36 -3.84 21.66
C GLU A 978 33.02 -4.84 20.55
N ALA A 979 31.85 -4.72 19.90
CA ALA A 979 31.47 -5.57 18.79
C ALA A 979 32.20 -5.24 17.47
N CYS A 980 32.56 -3.96 17.24
CA CYS A 980 33.19 -3.47 16.01
C CYS A 980 34.30 -2.40 16.23
N ASP A 981 35.16 -2.58 17.24
CA ASP A 981 36.29 -1.67 17.56
C ASP A 981 37.46 -1.93 16.60
N ILE A 982 37.40 -1.28 15.44
CA ILE A 982 38.44 -1.37 14.40
C ILE A 982 39.10 0.00 14.20
N PRO A 983 40.37 0.05 13.72
CA PRO A 983 41.07 1.31 13.51
C PRO A 983 40.29 2.27 12.61
N GLY A 984 40.13 3.52 13.04
CA GLY A 984 39.42 4.57 12.29
C GLY A 984 37.98 4.82 12.74
N MET A 985 37.33 3.87 13.41
CA MET A 985 35.99 4.08 13.97
C MET A 985 36.01 5.02 15.16
N GLN A 986 35.03 5.92 15.22
CA GLN A 986 34.83 6.84 16.35
C GLN A 986 33.49 6.56 17.04
N PHE A 987 33.48 6.70 18.36
CA PHE A 987 32.31 6.48 19.20
C PHE A 987 32.20 7.61 20.21
N SER A 988 30.97 8.02 20.53
CA SER A 988 30.72 9.06 21.52
C SER A 988 31.24 8.63 22.92
N THR A 989 31.84 9.58 23.63
CA THR A 989 32.26 9.43 25.04
C THR A 989 31.65 10.50 25.94
N SER A 990 30.71 11.28 25.42
CA SER A 990 30.09 12.43 26.09
C SER A 990 28.62 12.56 25.66
N ALA A 991 28.00 13.72 25.93
CA ALA A 991 26.67 14.07 25.43
C ALA A 991 26.64 14.42 23.92
N GLU A 992 27.79 14.52 23.26
CA GLU A 992 27.86 14.82 21.83
C GLU A 992 27.54 13.58 20.99
N VAL A 993 26.74 13.78 19.94
CA VAL A 993 26.44 12.74 18.96
C VAL A 993 27.65 12.55 18.04
N VAL A 994 28.09 11.31 17.89
CA VAL A 994 29.15 10.92 16.97
C VAL A 994 28.56 9.98 15.93
N GLU A 995 28.71 10.36 14.66
CA GLU A 995 28.44 9.50 13.51
C GLU A 995 29.78 9.12 12.86
N SER A 996 29.99 7.82 12.68
CA SER A 996 31.20 7.28 12.05
C SER A 996 30.80 6.09 11.18
N TYR A 997 30.94 6.23 9.86
CA TYR A 997 30.60 5.21 8.87
C TYR A 997 29.19 4.63 9.02
N GLY A 998 28.18 5.43 9.36
CA GLY A 998 26.80 5.01 9.61
C GLY A 998 26.53 4.39 11.00
N VAL A 999 27.51 4.42 11.90
CA VAL A 999 27.34 4.09 13.31
C VAL A 999 27.12 5.39 14.09
N VAL A 1000 25.93 5.58 14.64
CA VAL A 1000 25.50 6.79 15.34
C VAL A 1000 25.42 6.50 16.83
N THR A 1001 26.15 7.28 17.64
CA THR A 1001 26.29 7.03 19.08
C THR A 1001 26.18 8.29 19.92
N VAL A 1002 25.63 8.15 21.13
CA VAL A 1002 25.65 9.19 22.18
C VAL A 1002 25.77 8.54 23.56
N ALA A 1003 26.88 8.78 24.27
CA ALA A 1003 27.18 8.09 25.53
C ALA A 1003 26.41 8.69 26.72
N GLU A 1004 26.21 10.01 26.76
CA GLU A 1004 25.46 10.68 27.82
C GLU A 1004 24.11 11.19 27.30
N VAL A 1005 23.05 10.41 27.52
CA VAL A 1005 21.70 10.75 27.04
C VAL A 1005 21.14 11.94 27.82
N GLN A 1006 20.81 13.01 27.11
CA GLN A 1006 20.14 14.17 27.70
C GLN A 1006 18.60 14.02 27.65
N PRO A 1007 17.84 14.51 28.66
CA PRO A 1007 16.38 14.35 28.73
C PRO A 1007 15.57 14.91 27.54
N HIS A 1008 16.20 15.75 26.71
CA HIS A 1008 15.62 16.39 25.53
C HIS A 1008 16.04 15.72 24.20
N GLY A 1009 17.01 14.80 24.20
CA GLY A 1009 17.61 14.22 22.99
C GLY A 1009 16.70 13.33 22.13
N PHE A 1010 15.46 13.06 22.56
CA PHE A 1010 14.48 12.22 21.86
C PHE A 1010 13.12 12.92 21.63
N LYS A 1011 13.02 14.24 21.87
CA LYS A 1011 11.74 14.99 21.81
C LYS A 1011 11.56 15.82 20.54
N GLU A 1012 12.49 15.76 19.60
CA GLU A 1012 12.50 16.61 18.39
C GLU A 1012 11.91 15.88 17.18
N ALA A 1013 11.36 16.65 16.24
CA ALA A 1013 10.96 16.13 14.94
C ALA A 1013 12.21 15.64 14.18
N VAL A 1014 12.17 14.41 13.65
CA VAL A 1014 13.30 13.83 12.92
C VAL A 1014 13.54 14.61 11.63
N ASN A 1015 14.62 15.39 11.57
CA ASN A 1015 15.01 16.13 10.38
C ASN A 1015 16.22 15.44 9.72
N MET A 1016 15.95 14.48 8.83
CA MET A 1016 16.95 13.61 8.20
C MET A 1016 17.91 14.41 7.31
N MET A 1017 18.96 14.98 7.90
CA MET A 1017 19.95 15.81 7.21
C MET A 1017 21.37 15.33 7.51
N LYS A 1018 22.26 15.49 6.51
CA LYS A 1018 23.69 15.23 6.67
C LYS A 1018 24.29 16.15 7.74
N GLY A 1019 25.06 15.59 8.66
CA GLY A 1019 25.72 16.35 9.73
C GLY A 1019 24.77 16.87 10.81
N ALA A 1020 23.59 16.26 10.98
CA ALA A 1020 22.71 16.56 12.09
C ALA A 1020 23.40 16.36 13.45
N LYS A 1021 23.06 17.23 14.40
CA LYS A 1021 23.69 17.27 15.74
C LYS A 1021 22.92 16.49 16.80
N ASP A 1022 21.64 16.22 16.56
CA ASP A 1022 20.82 15.38 17.41
C ASP A 1022 20.83 13.92 16.90
N PHE A 1023 20.65 13.00 17.84
CA PHE A 1023 20.80 11.57 17.59
C PHE A 1023 19.78 11.04 16.57
N LEU A 1024 18.50 11.42 16.74
CA LEU A 1024 17.41 10.91 15.93
C LEU A 1024 17.55 11.31 14.47
N SER A 1025 17.89 12.57 14.21
CA SER A 1025 18.10 13.08 12.85
C SER A 1025 19.34 12.47 12.18
N ALA A 1026 20.45 12.32 12.92
CA ALA A 1026 21.66 11.69 12.39
C ALA A 1026 21.43 10.20 12.06
N TYR A 1027 20.79 9.46 12.97
CA TYR A 1027 20.46 8.06 12.77
C TYR A 1027 19.40 7.85 11.68
N GLY A 1028 18.34 8.67 11.66
CA GLY A 1028 17.35 8.66 10.59
C GLY A 1028 17.95 8.97 9.22
N TYR A 1029 18.89 9.93 9.15
CA TYR A 1029 19.63 10.21 7.93
C TYR A 1029 20.48 9.00 7.50
N ALA A 1030 21.22 8.37 8.41
CA ALA A 1030 22.00 7.17 8.10
C ALA A 1030 21.14 6.02 7.54
N ILE A 1031 19.94 5.80 8.09
CA ILE A 1031 18.98 4.82 7.55
C ILE A 1031 18.48 5.26 6.16
N SER A 1032 18.21 6.55 5.96
CA SER A 1032 17.70 7.07 4.67
C SER A 1032 18.69 6.91 3.51
N GLN A 1033 20.00 6.79 3.81
CA GLN A 1033 21.03 6.50 2.82
C GLN A 1033 21.07 5.00 2.42
N HIS A 1034 20.18 4.18 2.98
CA HIS A 1034 20.04 2.73 2.79
C HIS A 1034 21.22 1.90 3.34
N ARG A 1035 22.46 2.21 2.95
CA ARG A 1035 23.70 1.59 3.43
C ARG A 1035 24.84 2.60 3.51
N ASN A 1036 25.82 2.36 4.35
CA ASN A 1036 27.08 3.10 4.35
C ASN A 1036 28.12 2.38 3.48
N TYR A 1037 28.18 2.72 2.19
CA TYR A 1037 29.10 2.09 1.25
C TYR A 1037 30.57 2.49 1.47
N GLU A 1038 30.83 3.65 2.10
CA GLU A 1038 32.19 4.08 2.45
C GLU A 1038 32.86 3.07 3.40
N ARG A 1039 32.09 2.47 4.32
CA ARG A 1039 32.54 1.39 5.22
C ARG A 1039 33.10 0.20 4.46
N GLU A 1040 32.56 -0.14 3.30
CA GLU A 1040 33.09 -1.23 2.47
C GLU A 1040 34.25 -0.78 1.58
N LEU A 1041 34.17 0.42 1.00
CA LEU A 1041 35.23 0.97 0.16
C LEU A 1041 36.56 1.11 0.92
N ASP A 1042 36.50 1.40 2.21
CA ASP A 1042 37.66 1.45 3.11
C ASP A 1042 38.03 0.07 3.70
N GLY A 1043 37.31 -1.00 3.31
CA GLY A 1043 37.58 -2.38 3.72
C GLY A 1043 37.24 -2.71 5.17
N LEU A 1044 36.50 -1.85 5.86
CA LEU A 1044 36.18 -2.00 7.28
C LEU A 1044 35.26 -3.20 7.54
N ASN A 1045 34.33 -3.50 6.64
CA ASN A 1045 33.47 -4.68 6.73
C ASN A 1045 34.30 -5.98 6.77
N LYS A 1046 35.39 -6.07 6.00
CA LYS A 1046 36.28 -7.24 5.95
C LYS A 1046 37.06 -7.48 7.24
N MET A 1047 37.11 -6.51 8.15
CA MET A 1047 37.81 -6.61 9.44
C MET A 1047 36.91 -7.18 10.56
N VAL A 1048 35.62 -7.37 10.29
CA VAL A 1048 34.64 -7.91 11.23
C VAL A 1048 34.19 -9.30 10.77
N ALA A 1049 34.03 -10.24 11.69
CA ALA A 1049 33.48 -11.57 11.40
C ALA A 1049 31.96 -11.59 11.68
N TYR A 1050 31.17 -11.96 10.68
CA TYR A 1050 29.71 -11.81 10.71
C TYR A 1050 28.91 -12.80 9.85
#